data_AF-A0A3Z1V226-F1
#
_entry.id   AF-A0A3Z1V226-F1
#
_cell.length_a   1.000
_cell.length_b   1.000
_cell.length_c   1.000
_cell.angle_alpha   90.00
_cell.angle_beta   90.00
_cell.angle_gamma   90.00
#
_symmetry.space_group_name_H-M   'P 1'
#
loop_
_entity.id
_entity.type
_entity.pdbx_description
1 polymer ?
#
loop_
_entity_poly.entity_id
_entity_poly.type
_entity_poly.pdbx_seq_one_letter_code
_entity_poly.pdbx_strand_id
1 'polypeptide(L)'
;MTIPTPKVALSDGFLGAFARIPKAQQKKVQEFISKFRQDPTSNGLNYEKIHDARSNNVHSVRIDQTYRGIVLKPEQGDLYMLMWVDKHDEAYDWARRHDCAIHPVTGAIQVIDISYIKPASEPVVVDKPKLFAAYTAEQILALGVPPVFIEQVMALVDTVGLNQLESVMPAEAWEPLHWLAEGLDYQEVLEEFNEHRNEPVDTNDFIEAIERSKRRFHVVENEQELLQMLNAPLEKWRVFLHPSQRKLVESPANGPVRVLGGAGTGKTVVAMHRARWLSQRLADKPGKKVLFTTFTRNLAADIRANLQRLCSREEMARIEVVNIDAWMSEQLKRHGYDFRVVYDSDEGRRKCWNYALQQVPAELGLPENFYSEEWQRIVQPNAVYSREEYLKVSRIGRGTALSRIQRAKIWPVFEEFRAQMARAKLREMGDAMHEAIILFKEKQVQLPYSSIVVDEAQDIGAPAFTLIRSLVPESPNDLFIVGDGHQRIYRNKVVLGQCGINVRGRRSKKLKINYRTTEETRQFAVGLLTGVKVDNLDGETDSSNDYLSLLHGEKPMITYASDFKEEAATIIKQIQALLANDVRSQDICITARTKHAYERYASALNDAGIETYNLGQDSGDSDQRPGVRMATMHRIKGLEFQYVFLAGINDGVVPEAKAISSDDPVEQRDALFNERALLHVAATRAVKGLFVSSYGVPSTLLTVH
;
A
#
# COMPACT_ATOMS: atom_id res chain seq x y z
N MET A 1 -7.94 17.77 -45.10
CA MET A 1 -6.99 18.20 -44.07
C MET A 1 -7.78 18.45 -42.81
N THR A 2 -7.79 17.48 -41.89
CA THR A 2 -8.39 17.63 -40.57
C THR A 2 -7.54 18.61 -39.77
N ILE A 3 -8.11 19.74 -39.39
CA ILE A 3 -7.47 20.68 -38.46
C ILE A 3 -7.23 19.90 -37.15
N PRO A 4 -5.99 19.81 -36.65
CA PRO A 4 -5.72 19.15 -35.38
C PRO A 4 -6.52 19.83 -34.27
N THR A 5 -7.33 19.05 -33.54
CA THR A 5 -8.04 19.53 -32.35
C THR A 5 -7.04 19.81 -31.24
N PRO A 6 -7.06 20.99 -30.62
CA PRO A 6 -6.14 21.32 -29.55
C PRO A 6 -6.31 20.40 -28.35
N LYS A 7 -5.18 19.90 -27.84
CA LYS A 7 -5.11 19.03 -26.68
C LYS A 7 -4.93 19.88 -25.42
N VAL A 8 -5.59 19.49 -24.34
CA VAL A 8 -5.39 20.11 -23.03
C VAL A 8 -4.81 19.09 -22.06
N ALA A 9 -3.78 19.51 -21.33
CA ALA A 9 -3.24 18.75 -20.22
C ALA A 9 -3.35 19.52 -18.90
N LEU A 10 -3.46 18.78 -17.80
CA LEU A 10 -3.38 19.32 -16.45
C LEU A 10 -2.12 18.81 -15.77
N SER A 11 -1.41 19.70 -15.08
CA SER A 11 -0.30 19.30 -14.22
C SER A 11 -0.81 18.77 -12.87
N ASP A 12 -0.03 17.92 -12.21
CA ASP A 12 -0.30 17.52 -10.82
C ASP A 12 -0.37 18.73 -9.87
N GLY A 13 0.45 19.76 -10.14
CA GLY A 13 0.44 21.01 -9.37
C GLY A 13 -0.91 21.71 -9.44
N PHE A 14 -1.54 21.75 -10.61
CA PHE A 14 -2.88 22.27 -10.79
C PHE A 14 -3.91 21.46 -9.98
N LEU A 15 -3.83 20.12 -10.00
CA LEU A 15 -4.74 19.26 -9.24
C LEU A 15 -4.60 19.45 -7.72
N GLY A 16 -3.36 19.56 -7.24
CA GLY A 16 -3.05 19.85 -5.84
C GLY A 16 -3.54 21.24 -5.40
N ALA A 17 -3.32 22.27 -6.23
CA ALA A 17 -3.81 23.62 -5.97
C ALA A 17 -5.33 23.69 -5.97
N PHE A 18 -5.98 23.05 -6.95
CA PHE A 18 -7.42 22.92 -7.04
C PHE A 18 -8.04 22.31 -5.78
N ALA A 19 -7.42 21.26 -5.21
CA ALA A 19 -7.90 20.62 -3.98
C ALA A 19 -7.89 21.54 -2.75
N ARG A 20 -7.02 22.56 -2.72
CA ARG A 20 -6.92 23.55 -1.64
C ARG A 20 -7.95 24.67 -1.73
N ILE A 21 -8.57 24.84 -2.91
CA ILE A 21 -9.61 25.86 -3.11
C ILE A 21 -10.86 25.47 -2.32
N PRO A 22 -11.53 26.41 -1.61
CA PRO A 22 -12.79 26.13 -0.94
C PRO A 22 -13.83 25.51 -1.89
N LYS A 23 -14.59 24.52 -1.42
CA LYS A 23 -15.58 23.78 -2.23
C LYS A 23 -16.57 24.69 -2.98
N ALA A 24 -16.98 25.80 -2.36
CA ALA A 24 -17.87 26.78 -2.99
C ALA A 24 -17.30 27.39 -4.28
N GLN A 25 -15.98 27.51 -4.39
CA GLN A 25 -15.27 28.11 -5.53
C GLN A 25 -14.73 27.06 -6.51
N GLN A 26 -14.53 25.82 -6.08
CA GLN A 26 -14.13 24.70 -6.94
C GLN A 26 -15.08 24.50 -8.13
N LYS A 27 -16.38 24.73 -7.96
CA LYS A 27 -17.36 24.64 -9.05
C LYS A 27 -17.04 25.58 -10.23
N LYS A 28 -16.60 26.81 -9.95
CA LYS A 28 -16.24 27.78 -10.99
C LYS A 28 -14.96 27.38 -11.72
N VAL A 29 -13.99 26.82 -11.00
CA VAL A 29 -12.78 26.28 -11.61
C VAL A 29 -13.11 25.09 -12.52
N GLN A 30 -14.05 24.21 -12.11
CA GLN A 30 -14.53 23.10 -12.94
C GLN A 30 -15.24 23.57 -14.21
N GLU A 31 -16.12 24.56 -14.10
CA GLU A 31 -16.77 25.20 -15.26
C GLU A 31 -15.74 25.83 -16.20
N PHE A 32 -14.69 26.45 -15.65
CA PHE A 32 -13.58 26.98 -16.43
C PHE A 32 -12.81 25.87 -17.17
N ILE A 33 -12.44 24.76 -16.50
CA ILE A 33 -11.72 23.63 -17.13
C ILE A 33 -12.52 23.06 -18.31
N SER A 34 -13.84 22.90 -18.15
CA SER A 34 -14.71 22.41 -19.23
C SER A 34 -14.68 23.34 -20.45
N LYS A 35 -14.81 24.66 -20.24
CA LYS A 35 -14.70 25.67 -21.30
C LYS A 35 -13.31 25.68 -21.96
N PHE A 36 -12.26 25.65 -21.15
CA PHE A 36 -10.87 25.67 -21.58
C PHE A 36 -10.53 24.45 -22.45
N ARG A 37 -11.10 23.28 -22.16
CA ARG A 37 -10.90 22.08 -22.97
C ARG A 37 -11.74 22.07 -24.26
N GLN A 38 -12.96 22.59 -24.22
CA GLN A 38 -13.82 22.67 -25.40
C GLN A 38 -13.19 23.58 -26.48
N ASP A 39 -12.65 24.72 -26.05
CA ASP A 39 -11.94 25.64 -26.93
C ASP A 39 -10.88 26.41 -26.14
N PRO A 40 -9.63 25.91 -26.07
CA PRO A 40 -8.54 26.60 -25.39
C PRO A 40 -8.11 27.86 -26.15
N THR A 41 -8.56 28.06 -27.38
CA THR A 41 -8.29 29.27 -28.18
C THR A 41 -9.35 30.36 -28.03
N SER A 42 -10.40 30.10 -27.23
CA SER A 42 -11.54 31.00 -27.12
C SER A 42 -11.12 32.38 -26.59
N ASN A 43 -11.56 33.42 -27.31
CA ASN A 43 -11.40 34.82 -26.88
C ASN A 43 -12.06 35.11 -25.52
N GLY A 44 -12.98 34.24 -25.06
CA GLY A 44 -13.64 34.37 -23.75
C GLY A 44 -12.76 33.97 -22.55
N LEU A 45 -11.60 33.33 -22.78
CA LEU A 45 -10.69 32.90 -21.71
C LEU A 45 -9.75 34.02 -21.21
N ASN A 46 -9.69 35.16 -21.93
CA ASN A 46 -8.92 36.36 -21.58
C ASN A 46 -7.49 36.05 -21.13
N TYR A 47 -6.67 35.55 -22.05
CA TYR A 47 -5.26 35.31 -21.79
C TYR A 47 -4.52 36.61 -21.52
N GLU A 48 -3.95 36.73 -20.33
CA GLU A 48 -3.07 37.82 -19.94
C GLU A 48 -1.63 37.31 -19.92
N LYS A 49 -0.76 37.91 -20.74
CA LYS A 49 0.66 37.55 -20.73
C LYS A 49 1.29 38.02 -19.42
N ILE A 50 2.01 37.13 -18.74
CA ILE A 50 2.73 37.47 -17.51
C ILE A 50 4.11 37.96 -17.91
N HIS A 51 4.28 39.29 -18.00
CA HIS A 51 5.52 39.91 -18.48
C HIS A 51 6.76 39.64 -17.58
N ASP A 52 6.54 39.33 -16.30
CA ASP A 52 7.60 39.03 -15.34
C ASP A 52 7.96 37.53 -15.26
N ALA A 53 7.29 36.65 -16.03
CA ALA A 53 7.61 35.23 -16.07
C ALA A 53 8.85 34.97 -16.94
N ARG A 54 9.71 34.01 -16.55
CA ARG A 54 10.91 33.69 -17.34
C ARG A 54 10.60 33.06 -18.69
N SER A 55 9.55 32.25 -18.80
CA SER A 55 9.14 31.64 -20.06
C SER A 55 8.07 32.50 -20.76
N ASN A 56 8.31 32.84 -22.03
CA ASN A 56 7.40 33.67 -22.84
C ASN A 56 6.00 33.08 -23.06
N ASN A 57 5.84 31.80 -22.72
CA ASN A 57 4.69 30.96 -23.01
C ASN A 57 3.70 30.88 -21.83
N VAL A 58 4.03 31.49 -20.68
CA VAL A 58 3.18 31.47 -19.49
C VAL A 58 2.15 32.60 -19.53
N HIS A 59 0.88 32.23 -19.42
CA HIS A 59 -0.25 33.16 -19.45
C HIS A 59 -1.16 32.93 -18.23
N SER A 60 -1.75 34.01 -17.73
CA SER A 60 -2.82 33.98 -16.75
C SER A 60 -4.17 33.97 -17.47
N VAL A 61 -5.13 33.22 -16.94
CA VAL A 61 -6.52 33.18 -17.41
C VAL A 61 -7.46 33.42 -16.24
N ARG A 62 -8.51 34.19 -16.50
CA ARG A 62 -9.46 34.59 -15.47
C ARG A 62 -10.51 33.51 -15.23
N ILE A 63 -10.53 32.94 -14.02
CA ILE A 63 -11.58 32.00 -13.60
C ILE A 63 -12.76 32.77 -13.01
N ASP A 64 -12.51 33.67 -12.06
CA ASP A 64 -13.51 34.60 -11.54
C ASP A 64 -12.91 35.94 -11.08
N GLN A 65 -13.56 36.66 -10.16
CA GLN A 65 -13.00 37.90 -9.63
C GLN A 65 -11.76 37.68 -8.75
N THR A 66 -11.67 36.53 -8.09
CA THR A 66 -10.67 36.23 -7.06
C THR A 66 -9.59 35.27 -7.56
N TYR A 67 -9.97 34.25 -8.34
CA TYR A 67 -9.07 33.17 -8.77
C TYR A 67 -8.57 33.37 -10.20
N ARG A 68 -7.36 32.90 -10.45
CA ARG A 68 -6.65 32.88 -11.73
C ARG A 68 -6.11 31.48 -11.98
N GLY A 69 -6.18 31.04 -13.23
CA GLY A 69 -5.47 29.86 -13.72
C GLY A 69 -4.16 30.28 -14.37
N ILE A 70 -3.11 29.49 -14.22
CA ILE A 70 -1.85 29.66 -14.93
C ILE A 70 -1.78 28.61 -16.03
N VAL A 71 -1.56 29.06 -17.26
CA VAL A 71 -1.56 28.24 -18.47
C VAL A 71 -0.21 28.36 -19.17
N LEU A 72 0.38 27.22 -19.52
CA LEU A 72 1.43 27.18 -20.54
C LEU A 72 0.74 27.11 -21.91
N LYS A 73 0.88 28.19 -22.68
CA LYS A 73 0.41 28.30 -24.05
C LYS A 73 1.62 28.20 -24.98
N PRO A 74 1.73 27.16 -25.81
CA PRO A 74 2.89 26.98 -26.68
C PRO A 74 2.95 28.07 -27.77
N GLU A 75 4.18 28.45 -28.16
CA GLU A 75 4.43 29.30 -29.33
C GLU A 75 4.18 28.55 -30.65
N GLN A 76 4.39 27.21 -30.65
CA GLN A 76 4.13 26.30 -31.77
C GLN A 76 3.48 25.00 -31.26
N GLY A 77 2.44 24.51 -31.94
CA GLY A 77 1.72 23.27 -31.59
C GLY A 77 0.38 23.50 -30.88
N ASP A 78 -0.37 22.42 -30.70
CA ASP A 78 -1.78 22.47 -30.27
C ASP A 78 -2.02 22.00 -28.83
N LEU A 79 -0.97 21.90 -28.00
CA LEU A 79 -1.06 21.41 -26.61
C LEU A 79 -1.05 22.55 -25.59
N TYR A 80 -2.16 22.77 -24.90
CA TYR A 80 -2.31 23.77 -23.84
C TYR A 80 -2.24 23.09 -22.47
N MET A 81 -1.46 23.64 -21.53
CA MET A 81 -1.29 23.01 -20.21
C MET A 81 -1.73 23.92 -19.09
N LEU A 82 -2.65 23.46 -18.24
CA LEU A 82 -3.00 24.14 -17.00
C LEU A 82 -2.03 23.72 -15.89
N MET A 83 -1.33 24.72 -15.36
CA MET A 83 -0.18 24.52 -14.50
C MET A 83 -0.48 24.78 -13.02
N TRP A 84 -1.33 25.77 -12.74
CA TRP A 84 -1.67 26.18 -11.38
C TRP A 84 -3.04 26.88 -11.31
N VAL A 85 -3.65 26.90 -10.14
CA VAL A 85 -4.84 27.71 -9.87
C VAL A 85 -4.79 28.26 -8.45
N ASP A 86 -4.92 29.59 -8.32
CA ASP A 86 -4.93 30.23 -7.01
C ASP A 86 -5.63 31.58 -7.06
N LYS A 87 -5.68 32.26 -5.92
CA LYS A 87 -5.99 33.68 -5.86
C LYS A 87 -5.02 34.49 -6.73
N HIS A 88 -5.46 35.68 -7.12
CA HIS A 88 -4.77 36.53 -8.08
C HIS A 88 -3.26 36.68 -7.80
N ASP A 89 -2.88 37.17 -6.63
CA ASP A 89 -1.48 37.51 -6.36
C ASP A 89 -0.62 36.24 -6.24
N GLU A 90 -1.15 35.23 -5.55
CA GLU A 90 -0.51 33.93 -5.34
C GLU A 90 -0.29 33.17 -6.66
N ALA A 91 -1.22 33.27 -7.61
CA ALA A 91 -1.08 32.67 -8.94
C ALA A 91 0.02 33.35 -9.77
N TYR A 92 0.12 34.68 -9.72
CA TYR A 92 1.18 35.42 -10.41
C TYR A 92 2.54 35.18 -9.75
N ASP A 93 2.59 35.12 -8.43
CA ASP A 93 3.81 34.79 -7.70
C ASP A 93 4.26 33.35 -7.96
N TRP A 94 3.34 32.41 -8.13
CA TRP A 94 3.66 31.06 -8.59
C TRP A 94 4.28 31.12 -9.99
N ALA A 95 3.63 31.81 -10.94
CA ALA A 95 4.11 31.89 -12.33
C ALA A 95 5.48 32.59 -12.47
N ARG A 96 5.81 33.54 -11.59
CA ARG A 96 7.13 34.20 -11.54
C ARG A 96 8.22 33.27 -11.03
N ARG A 97 7.88 32.37 -10.09
CA ARG A 97 8.82 31.47 -9.44
C ARG A 97 9.02 30.15 -10.15
N HIS A 98 8.12 29.77 -11.06
CA HIS A 98 8.18 28.48 -11.74
C HIS A 98 8.50 28.64 -13.22
N ASP A 99 9.51 27.90 -13.68
CA ASP A 99 9.84 27.76 -15.09
C ASP A 99 9.38 26.38 -15.59
N CYS A 100 8.89 26.31 -16.81
CA CYS A 100 8.43 25.07 -17.43
C CYS A 100 9.23 24.80 -18.70
N ALA A 101 10.07 23.77 -18.68
CA ALA A 101 10.98 23.46 -19.77
C ALA A 101 11.00 21.96 -20.08
N ILE A 102 11.30 21.60 -21.33
CA ILE A 102 11.57 20.22 -21.71
C ILE A 102 13.02 19.91 -21.35
N HIS A 103 13.23 18.86 -20.56
CA HIS A 103 14.56 18.43 -20.15
C HIS A 103 15.34 17.92 -21.37
N PRO A 104 16.58 18.40 -21.60
CA PRO A 104 17.29 18.18 -22.86
C PRO A 104 17.70 16.72 -23.12
N VAL A 105 17.82 15.89 -22.07
CA VAL A 105 18.23 14.48 -22.20
C VAL A 105 17.06 13.49 -22.11
N THR A 106 16.17 13.64 -21.13
CA THR A 106 15.02 12.75 -20.97
C THR A 106 13.84 13.11 -21.88
N GLY A 107 13.78 14.35 -22.37
CA GLY A 107 12.62 14.87 -23.12
C GLY A 107 11.36 15.04 -22.28
N ALA A 108 11.47 14.98 -20.96
CA ALA A 108 10.35 15.19 -20.05
C ALA A 108 10.11 16.69 -19.82
N ILE A 109 8.85 17.13 -19.85
CA ILE A 109 8.40 18.43 -19.35
C ILE A 109 8.60 18.49 -17.84
N GLN A 110 9.35 19.48 -17.37
CA GLN A 110 9.65 19.73 -15.97
C GLN A 110 9.18 21.11 -15.54
N VAL A 111 8.68 21.20 -14.30
CA VAL A 111 8.31 22.46 -13.64
C VAL A 111 9.31 22.71 -12.52
N ILE A 112 10.05 23.82 -12.62
CA ILE A 112 11.24 24.12 -11.81
C ILE A 112 10.96 25.37 -10.98
N ASP A 113 11.05 25.31 -9.64
CA ASP A 113 11.01 26.53 -8.82
C ASP A 113 12.40 27.20 -8.82
N ILE A 114 12.51 28.31 -9.54
CA ILE A 114 13.77 29.04 -9.74
C ILE A 114 14.09 30.03 -8.61
N SER A 115 13.19 30.22 -7.64
CA SER A 115 13.44 31.12 -6.49
C SER A 115 14.54 30.61 -5.55
N TYR A 116 14.90 29.34 -5.68
CA TYR A 116 15.93 28.67 -4.89
C TYR A 116 17.31 28.60 -5.56
N ILE A 117 17.46 29.19 -6.75
CA ILE A 117 18.78 29.38 -7.36
C ILE A 117 19.50 30.50 -6.60
N LYS A 118 20.17 30.14 -5.50
CA LYS A 118 21.12 31.05 -4.85
C LYS A 118 22.31 31.24 -5.81
N PRO A 119 22.80 32.47 -6.04
CA PRO A 119 24.11 32.65 -6.64
C PRO A 119 25.12 31.92 -5.75
N ALA A 120 26.07 31.21 -6.36
CA ALA A 120 27.10 30.46 -5.64
C ALA A 120 27.73 31.35 -4.56
N SER A 121 27.37 31.11 -3.30
CA SER A 121 28.10 31.67 -2.18
C SER A 121 29.50 31.06 -2.17
N GLU A 122 30.51 31.87 -1.84
CA GLU A 122 31.93 31.48 -1.83
C GLU A 122 32.13 30.07 -1.25
N PRO A 123 33.03 29.26 -1.85
CA PRO A 123 33.20 27.87 -1.48
C PRO A 123 33.60 27.77 -0.01
N VAL A 124 32.67 27.32 0.83
CA VAL A 124 33.01 26.83 2.17
C VAL A 124 33.81 25.55 1.93
N VAL A 125 35.10 25.59 2.27
CA VAL A 125 35.96 24.40 2.25
C VAL A 125 35.44 23.44 3.32
N VAL A 126 34.65 22.46 2.91
CA VAL A 126 34.19 21.37 3.76
C VAL A 126 35.01 20.14 3.42
N ASP A 127 35.74 19.61 4.40
CA ASP A 127 36.66 18.46 4.28
C ASP A 127 35.93 17.10 4.18
N LYS A 128 34.69 17.10 3.66
CA LYS A 128 33.86 15.89 3.48
C LYS A 128 33.79 15.53 2.00
N PRO A 129 33.86 14.23 1.64
CA PRO A 129 33.64 13.81 0.27
C PRO A 129 32.22 14.20 -0.17
N LYS A 130 32.10 14.68 -1.41
CA LYS A 130 30.80 15.02 -2.00
C LYS A 130 29.95 13.76 -2.13
N LEU A 131 28.65 13.89 -1.88
CA LEU A 131 27.67 12.80 -1.89
C LEU A 131 27.67 12.04 -3.23
N PHE A 132 27.78 12.78 -4.34
CA PHE A 132 27.75 12.22 -5.70
C PHE A 132 29.13 12.23 -6.37
N ALA A 133 30.23 12.22 -5.61
CA ALA A 133 31.60 12.26 -6.16
C ALA A 133 31.92 11.12 -7.14
N ALA A 134 31.19 9.99 -7.07
CA ALA A 134 31.36 8.84 -7.94
C ALA A 134 30.76 9.00 -9.36
N TYR A 135 29.99 10.06 -9.60
CA TYR A 135 29.24 10.26 -10.84
C TYR A 135 29.68 11.54 -11.57
N THR A 136 29.56 11.56 -12.89
CA THR A 136 29.80 12.78 -13.67
C THR A 136 28.56 13.65 -13.76
N ALA A 137 28.73 14.92 -14.11
CA ALA A 137 27.60 15.84 -14.34
C ALA A 137 26.67 15.32 -15.45
N GLU A 138 27.22 14.69 -16.48
CA GLU A 138 26.45 14.08 -17.58
C GLU A 138 25.65 12.88 -17.10
N GLN A 139 26.20 12.06 -16.19
CA GLN A 139 25.48 10.95 -15.58
C GLN A 139 24.31 11.44 -14.74
N ILE A 140 24.52 12.48 -13.93
CA ILE A 140 23.46 13.10 -13.13
C ILE A 140 22.39 13.76 -14.03
N LEU A 141 22.80 14.43 -15.10
CA LEU A 141 21.88 14.99 -16.09
C LEU A 141 21.06 13.90 -16.80
N ALA A 142 21.66 12.75 -17.10
CA ALA A 142 20.97 11.63 -17.74
C ALA A 142 19.87 11.02 -16.87
N LEU A 143 19.90 11.26 -15.55
CA LEU A 143 18.84 10.88 -14.62
C LEU A 143 17.67 11.86 -14.61
N GLY A 144 17.71 12.93 -15.41
CA GLY A 144 16.63 13.91 -15.49
C GLY A 144 16.78 15.09 -14.53
N VAL A 145 17.97 15.28 -13.93
CA VAL A 145 18.24 16.46 -13.09
C VAL A 145 18.32 17.71 -13.96
N PRO A 146 17.50 18.75 -13.70
CA PRO A 146 17.52 19.95 -14.52
C PRO A 146 18.93 20.56 -14.56
N PRO A 147 19.38 21.06 -15.73
CA PRO A 147 20.71 21.65 -15.88
C PRO A 147 21.04 22.70 -14.81
N VAL A 148 20.04 23.48 -14.39
CA VAL A 148 20.16 24.53 -13.36
C VAL A 148 20.52 24.01 -11.97
N PHE A 149 20.25 22.74 -11.65
CA PHE A 149 20.55 22.13 -10.36
C PHE A 149 21.83 21.31 -10.36
N ILE A 150 22.46 21.05 -11.51
CA ILE A 150 23.62 20.15 -11.61
C ILE A 150 24.76 20.59 -10.70
N GLU A 151 25.12 21.88 -10.70
CA GLU A 151 26.20 22.38 -9.84
C GLU A 151 25.88 22.23 -8.35
N GLN A 152 24.64 22.53 -7.95
CA GLN A 152 24.19 22.41 -6.57
C GLN A 152 24.18 20.96 -6.10
N VAL A 153 23.68 20.04 -6.93
CA VAL A 153 23.68 18.59 -6.67
C VAL A 153 25.09 18.05 -6.55
N MET A 154 25.98 18.42 -7.47
CA MET A 154 27.39 18.01 -7.46
C MET A 154 28.20 18.66 -6.32
N ALA A 155 27.63 19.63 -5.59
CA ALA A 155 28.23 20.23 -4.41
C ALA A 155 27.71 19.63 -3.09
N LEU A 156 26.68 18.78 -3.11
CA LEU A 156 26.13 18.15 -1.91
C LEU A 156 27.17 17.26 -1.23
N VAL A 157 27.17 17.26 0.10
CA VAL A 157 28.09 16.47 0.95
C VAL A 157 27.35 15.42 1.79
N ASP A 158 26.04 15.53 1.93
CA ASP A 158 25.20 14.61 2.68
C ASP A 158 23.75 14.58 2.18
N THR A 159 23.00 13.58 2.64
CA THR A 159 21.58 13.40 2.32
C THR A 159 20.68 14.47 2.94
N VAL A 160 21.14 15.16 3.99
CA VAL A 160 20.41 16.30 4.57
C VAL A 160 20.31 17.45 3.57
N GLY A 161 21.42 17.78 2.90
CA GLY A 161 21.42 18.76 1.81
C GLY A 161 20.55 18.33 0.63
N LEU A 162 20.56 17.02 0.29
CA LEU A 162 19.68 16.49 -0.76
C LEU A 162 18.20 16.64 -0.41
N ASN A 163 17.80 16.33 0.82
CA ASN A 163 16.42 16.46 1.28
C ASN A 163 15.93 17.92 1.30
N GLN A 164 16.83 18.89 1.49
CA GLN A 164 16.46 20.30 1.36
C GLN A 164 16.07 20.68 -0.09
N LEU A 165 16.62 19.98 -1.09
CA LEU A 165 16.27 20.19 -2.49
C LEU A 165 14.95 19.53 -2.89
N GLU A 166 14.40 18.62 -2.08
CA GLU A 166 13.15 17.88 -2.37
C GLU A 166 11.98 18.83 -2.64
N SER A 167 11.86 19.89 -1.85
CA SER A 167 10.76 20.85 -1.95
C SER A 167 10.83 21.80 -3.15
N VAL A 168 11.96 21.82 -3.87
CA VAL A 168 12.27 22.85 -4.89
C VAL A 168 12.69 22.25 -6.23
N MET A 169 13.12 20.98 -6.24
CA MET A 169 13.50 20.23 -7.43
C MET A 169 12.30 19.42 -7.95
N PRO A 170 12.21 19.16 -9.27
CA PRO A 170 11.24 18.20 -9.79
C PRO A 170 11.41 16.81 -9.13
N ALA A 171 10.31 16.17 -8.73
CA ALA A 171 10.35 14.84 -8.12
C ALA A 171 11.08 13.82 -9.01
N GLU A 172 10.87 13.85 -10.33
CA GLU A 172 11.58 12.96 -11.28
C GLU A 172 13.11 13.15 -11.32
N ALA A 173 13.61 14.28 -10.83
CA ALA A 173 15.03 14.58 -10.73
C ALA A 173 15.59 14.26 -9.34
N TRP A 174 14.79 14.49 -8.31
CA TRP A 174 15.18 14.22 -6.93
C TRP A 174 15.15 12.73 -6.60
N GLU A 175 14.14 11.98 -7.06
CA GLU A 175 13.99 10.54 -6.87
C GLU A 175 15.24 9.72 -7.27
N PRO A 176 15.78 9.85 -8.50
CA PRO A 176 16.96 9.09 -8.89
C PRO A 176 18.22 9.50 -8.10
N LEU A 177 18.35 10.78 -7.70
CA LEU A 177 19.43 11.24 -6.82
C LEU A 177 19.35 10.62 -5.44
N HIS A 178 18.14 10.54 -4.88
CA HIS A 178 17.90 9.87 -3.61
C HIS A 178 18.28 8.39 -3.70
N TRP A 179 17.90 7.69 -4.77
CA TRP A 179 18.23 6.28 -4.95
C TRP A 179 19.75 6.05 -5.09
N LEU A 180 20.45 6.93 -5.82
CA LEU A 180 21.91 6.87 -5.87
C LEU A 180 22.56 7.12 -4.51
N ALA A 181 22.04 8.07 -3.72
CA ALA A 181 22.54 8.37 -2.38
C ALA A 181 22.34 7.21 -1.40
N GLU A 182 21.29 6.40 -1.59
CA GLU A 182 20.99 5.18 -0.83
C GLU A 182 21.78 3.95 -1.34
N GLY A 183 22.60 4.11 -2.39
CA GLY A 183 23.54 3.08 -2.86
C GLY A 183 22.99 2.13 -3.94
N LEU A 184 21.91 2.49 -4.63
CA LEU A 184 21.44 1.73 -5.81
C LEU A 184 22.42 1.86 -6.99
N ASP A 185 22.46 0.83 -7.84
CA ASP A 185 23.29 0.82 -9.03
C ASP A 185 22.83 1.85 -10.06
N TYR A 186 23.77 2.61 -10.63
CA TYR A 186 23.47 3.68 -11.56
C TYR A 186 22.75 3.21 -12.84
N GLN A 187 23.07 2.02 -13.36
CA GLN A 187 22.41 1.52 -14.58
C GLN A 187 20.97 1.13 -14.29
N GLU A 188 20.68 0.57 -13.11
CA GLU A 188 19.32 0.26 -12.69
C GLU A 188 18.47 1.53 -12.53
N VAL A 189 19.04 2.57 -11.93
CA VAL A 189 18.37 3.88 -11.80
C VAL A 189 18.17 4.50 -13.20
N LEU A 190 19.18 4.51 -14.05
CA LEU A 190 19.09 5.09 -15.40
C LEU A 190 18.06 4.38 -16.28
N GLU A 191 17.95 3.06 -16.21
CA GLU A 191 16.94 2.29 -16.97
C GLU A 191 15.51 2.62 -16.51
N GLU A 192 15.29 2.90 -15.23
CA GLU A 192 13.96 3.20 -14.68
C GLU A 192 13.48 4.63 -15.00
N PHE A 193 14.42 5.59 -15.02
CA PHE A 193 14.12 7.02 -15.15
C PHE A 193 14.36 7.59 -16.55
N ASN A 194 15.14 6.92 -17.40
CA ASN A 194 15.44 7.36 -18.76
C ASN A 194 15.38 6.20 -19.77
N GLU A 195 14.19 5.58 -19.88
CA GLU A 195 13.92 4.45 -20.80
C GLU A 195 14.21 4.79 -22.28
N HIS A 196 14.10 6.06 -22.68
CA HIS A 196 14.23 6.53 -24.07
C HIS A 196 15.57 7.25 -24.35
N ARG A 197 16.61 6.98 -23.56
CA ARG A 197 17.92 7.70 -23.62
C ARG A 197 18.65 7.69 -24.98
N ASN A 198 18.24 6.81 -25.90
CA ASN A 198 18.83 6.69 -27.23
C ASN A 198 18.06 7.45 -28.31
N GLU A 199 16.93 8.06 -27.97
CA GLU A 199 16.10 8.82 -28.89
C GLU A 199 16.47 10.30 -28.84
N PRO A 200 16.55 11.00 -29.98
CA PRO A 200 16.76 12.44 -29.98
C PRO A 200 15.61 13.14 -29.24
N VAL A 201 15.94 14.23 -28.56
CA VAL A 201 14.97 15.09 -27.85
C VAL A 201 14.88 16.41 -28.58
N ASP A 202 13.69 16.75 -29.08
CA ASP A 202 13.38 18.12 -29.47
C ASP A 202 12.82 18.87 -28.25
N THR A 203 13.53 19.91 -27.81
CA THR A 203 13.14 20.73 -26.65
C THR A 203 12.05 21.75 -26.97
N ASN A 204 11.59 21.80 -28.23
CA ASN A 204 10.48 22.64 -28.67
C ASN A 204 9.19 21.83 -28.93
N ASP A 205 9.27 20.50 -29.00
CA ASP A 205 8.10 19.65 -29.25
C ASP A 205 7.43 19.19 -27.94
N PHE A 206 6.52 20.03 -27.44
CA PHE A 206 5.71 19.70 -26.27
C PHE A 206 4.71 18.56 -26.49
N ILE A 207 4.37 18.22 -27.75
CA ILE A 207 3.46 17.10 -28.07
C ILE A 207 4.18 15.76 -27.90
N GLU A 208 5.44 15.67 -28.31
CA GLU A 208 6.27 14.50 -28.04
C GLU A 208 6.66 14.44 -26.55
N ALA A 209 7.02 15.58 -25.96
CA ALA A 209 7.43 15.63 -24.56
C ALA A 209 6.31 15.23 -23.59
N ILE A 210 5.03 15.50 -23.89
CA ILE A 210 3.93 15.06 -23.02
C ILE A 210 3.77 13.54 -23.00
N GLU A 211 4.09 12.85 -24.10
CA GLU A 211 4.09 11.38 -24.15
C GLU A 211 5.16 10.80 -23.21
N ARG A 212 6.31 11.46 -23.13
CA ARG A 212 7.40 11.15 -22.19
C ARG A 212 7.10 11.61 -20.75
N SER A 213 6.17 12.55 -20.57
CA SER A 213 5.75 13.13 -19.28
C SER A 213 4.37 12.70 -18.76
N LYS A 214 3.80 11.61 -19.30
CA LYS A 214 2.51 11.04 -18.86
C LYS A 214 2.42 10.65 -17.37
N ARG A 215 3.55 10.64 -16.66
CA ARG A 215 3.60 10.45 -15.19
C ARG A 215 3.07 11.66 -14.41
N ARG A 216 3.12 12.88 -14.98
CA ARG A 216 2.75 14.16 -14.30
C ARG A 216 1.77 15.05 -15.06
N PHE A 217 1.54 14.77 -16.34
CA PHE A 217 0.59 15.49 -17.17
C PHE A 217 -0.53 14.56 -17.62
N HIS A 218 -1.75 14.92 -17.23
CA HIS A 218 -2.94 14.20 -17.62
C HIS A 218 -3.50 14.81 -18.90
N VAL A 219 -3.36 14.12 -20.04
CA VAL A 219 -4.11 14.45 -21.26
C VAL A 219 -5.57 14.04 -21.02
N VAL A 220 -6.45 15.02 -20.92
CA VAL A 220 -7.85 14.79 -20.49
C VAL A 220 -8.70 14.35 -21.68
N GLU A 221 -8.68 13.06 -22.00
CA GLU A 221 -9.45 12.52 -23.14
C GLU A 221 -10.97 12.42 -22.85
N ASN A 222 -11.40 12.35 -21.59
CA ASN A 222 -12.83 12.18 -21.25
C ASN A 222 -13.28 13.05 -20.05
N GLU A 223 -14.33 13.87 -20.26
CA GLU A 223 -14.81 14.92 -19.32
C GLU A 223 -15.38 14.34 -18.03
N GLN A 224 -16.04 13.20 -18.18
CA GLN A 224 -16.79 12.58 -17.10
C GLN A 224 -15.88 11.88 -16.11
N GLU A 225 -14.71 11.40 -16.51
CA GLU A 225 -13.83 10.62 -15.63
C GLU A 225 -13.07 11.53 -14.65
N LEU A 226 -12.42 12.58 -15.16
CA LEU A 226 -11.64 13.52 -14.34
C LEU A 226 -12.50 14.38 -13.39
N LEU A 227 -13.62 14.94 -13.86
CA LEU A 227 -14.53 15.74 -13.02
C LEU A 227 -15.29 14.88 -12.00
N GLN A 228 -15.54 13.60 -12.32
CA GLN A 228 -16.03 12.66 -11.34
C GLN A 228 -14.94 12.25 -10.34
N MET A 229 -13.67 12.14 -10.73
CA MET A 229 -12.56 11.75 -9.86
C MET A 229 -12.23 12.80 -8.79
N LEU A 230 -12.23 14.09 -9.14
CA LEU A 230 -11.91 15.19 -8.22
C LEU A 230 -13.00 15.47 -7.18
N ASN A 231 -14.24 15.10 -7.49
CA ASN A 231 -15.39 15.28 -6.60
C ASN A 231 -15.91 13.96 -6.00
N ALA A 232 -15.31 12.82 -6.33
CA ALA A 232 -15.86 11.54 -5.91
C ALA A 232 -15.54 11.17 -4.46
N PRO A 233 -16.45 10.45 -3.79
CA PRO A 233 -16.14 9.73 -2.57
C PRO A 233 -14.91 8.82 -2.76
N LEU A 234 -14.19 8.53 -1.67
CA LEU A 234 -13.05 7.59 -1.60
C LEU A 234 -13.25 6.31 -2.44
N GLU A 235 -14.51 5.87 -2.59
CA GLU A 235 -14.94 4.76 -3.44
C GLU A 235 -14.45 4.79 -4.90
N LYS A 236 -14.30 5.96 -5.56
CA LYS A 236 -13.79 6.00 -6.95
C LYS A 236 -12.26 5.90 -7.04
N TRP A 237 -11.53 6.34 -6.01
CA TRP A 237 -10.09 6.12 -5.92
C TRP A 237 -9.74 4.64 -5.82
N ARG A 238 -10.62 3.82 -5.22
CA ARG A 238 -10.42 2.37 -5.06
C ARG A 238 -10.32 1.60 -6.37
N VAL A 239 -10.79 2.16 -7.48
CA VAL A 239 -10.75 1.49 -8.80
C VAL A 239 -9.84 2.21 -9.81
N PHE A 240 -9.16 3.28 -9.41
CA PHE A 240 -8.31 4.06 -10.31
C PHE A 240 -6.91 3.47 -10.44
N LEU A 241 -6.54 3.02 -11.65
CA LEU A 241 -5.18 2.57 -11.95
C LEU A 241 -4.34 3.75 -12.41
N HIS A 242 -3.29 4.07 -11.66
CA HIS A 242 -2.37 5.13 -12.07
C HIS A 242 -1.61 4.74 -13.35
N PRO A 243 -1.32 5.67 -14.29
CA PRO A 243 -0.58 5.36 -15.52
C PRO A 243 0.75 4.64 -15.29
N SER A 244 1.51 4.99 -14.25
CA SER A 244 2.76 4.30 -13.88
C SER A 244 2.55 2.81 -13.53
N GLN A 245 1.35 2.43 -13.07
CA GLN A 245 0.99 1.06 -12.74
C GLN A 245 0.45 0.27 -13.94
N ARG A 246 0.10 0.93 -15.05
CA ARG A 246 -0.47 0.28 -16.24
C ARG A 246 0.49 -0.74 -16.85
N LYS A 247 1.77 -0.39 -17.01
CA LYS A 247 2.80 -1.30 -17.51
C LYS A 247 2.88 -2.57 -16.66
N LEU A 248 2.75 -2.44 -15.34
CA LEU A 248 2.77 -3.58 -14.42
C LEU A 248 1.56 -4.51 -14.58
N VAL A 249 0.37 -3.92 -14.76
CA VAL A 249 -0.89 -4.67 -14.97
C VAL A 249 -0.92 -5.35 -16.33
N GLU A 250 -0.46 -4.67 -17.38
CA GLU A 250 -0.70 -5.07 -18.77
C GLU A 250 0.47 -5.83 -19.40
N SER A 251 1.60 -5.97 -18.69
CA SER A 251 2.74 -6.73 -19.20
C SER A 251 2.50 -8.24 -19.11
N PRO A 252 2.67 -9.00 -20.19
CA PRO A 252 2.69 -10.45 -20.11
C PRO A 252 3.91 -10.93 -19.32
N ALA A 253 3.75 -12.01 -18.56
CA ALA A 253 4.82 -12.62 -17.79
C ALA A 253 4.84 -14.13 -17.99
N ASN A 254 6.05 -14.68 -18.11
CA ASN A 254 6.26 -16.13 -18.21
C ASN A 254 6.32 -16.73 -16.79
N GLY A 255 5.17 -17.09 -16.24
CA GLY A 255 5.00 -17.66 -14.90
C GLY A 255 4.65 -16.62 -13.81
N PRO A 256 4.89 -16.96 -12.52
CA PRO A 256 4.46 -16.14 -11.39
C PRO A 256 5.10 -14.76 -11.36
N VAL A 257 4.26 -13.75 -11.10
CA VAL A 257 4.66 -12.35 -10.86
C VAL A 257 4.39 -12.00 -9.41
N ARG A 258 5.32 -11.25 -8.82
CA ARG A 258 5.18 -10.71 -7.47
C ARG A 258 5.25 -9.20 -7.50
N VAL A 259 4.32 -8.56 -6.82
CA VAL A 259 4.25 -7.11 -6.64
C VAL A 259 4.27 -6.80 -5.16
N LEU A 260 5.30 -6.09 -4.72
CA LEU A 260 5.41 -5.56 -3.37
C LEU A 260 5.07 -4.08 -3.38
N GLY A 261 4.49 -3.57 -2.31
CA GLY A 261 4.27 -2.15 -2.13
C GLY A 261 3.88 -1.83 -0.71
N GLY A 262 4.26 -0.67 -0.20
CA GLY A 262 3.85 -0.20 1.12
C GLY A 262 2.36 0.10 1.20
N ALA A 263 1.88 0.50 2.38
CA ALA A 263 0.50 0.95 2.56
C ALA A 263 0.16 2.05 1.56
N GLY A 264 -1.07 2.07 1.01
CA GLY A 264 -1.52 3.16 0.13
C GLY A 264 -0.93 3.21 -1.30
N THR A 265 -0.07 2.26 -1.68
CA THR A 265 0.59 2.23 -3.01
C THR A 265 -0.27 1.71 -4.15
N GLY A 266 -1.56 1.40 -3.92
CA GLY A 266 -2.49 0.93 -4.95
C GLY A 266 -2.42 -0.58 -5.26
N LYS A 267 -1.79 -1.39 -4.41
CA LYS A 267 -1.71 -2.87 -4.51
C LYS A 267 -3.01 -3.56 -4.95
N THR A 268 -4.08 -3.40 -4.16
CA THR A 268 -5.38 -4.00 -4.46
C THR A 268 -5.94 -3.51 -5.79
N VAL A 269 -5.67 -2.25 -6.16
CA VAL A 269 -6.11 -1.69 -7.45
C VAL A 269 -5.38 -2.35 -8.61
N VAL A 270 -4.06 -2.49 -8.51
CA VAL A 270 -3.23 -3.25 -9.47
C VAL A 270 -3.73 -4.69 -9.60
N ALA A 271 -4.03 -5.36 -8.48
CA ALA A 271 -4.57 -6.72 -8.48
C ALA A 271 -5.91 -6.80 -9.22
N MET A 272 -6.84 -5.87 -8.97
CA MET A 272 -8.17 -5.84 -9.62
C MET A 272 -8.06 -5.60 -11.13
N HIS A 273 -7.25 -4.62 -11.54
CA HIS A 273 -7.02 -4.34 -12.95
C HIS A 273 -6.30 -5.49 -13.65
N ARG A 274 -5.39 -6.18 -12.96
CA ARG A 274 -4.76 -7.39 -13.49
C ARG A 274 -5.78 -8.51 -13.70
N ALA A 275 -6.68 -8.73 -12.74
CA ALA A 275 -7.74 -9.73 -12.90
C ALA A 275 -8.66 -9.42 -14.09
N ARG A 276 -9.03 -8.14 -14.26
CA ARG A 276 -9.78 -7.69 -15.45
C ARG A 276 -9.01 -7.94 -16.74
N TRP A 277 -7.75 -7.53 -16.82
CA TRP A 277 -6.89 -7.72 -18.00
C TRP A 277 -6.69 -9.19 -18.36
N LEU A 278 -6.57 -10.07 -17.37
CA LEU A 278 -6.52 -11.52 -17.56
C LEU A 278 -7.85 -12.07 -18.07
N SER A 279 -8.98 -11.60 -17.53
CA SER A 279 -10.32 -12.04 -17.94
C SER A 279 -10.63 -11.72 -19.41
N GLN A 280 -10.10 -10.60 -19.93
CA GLN A 280 -10.22 -10.20 -21.33
C GLN A 280 -9.53 -11.21 -22.26
N ARG A 281 -8.40 -11.79 -21.83
CA ARG A 281 -7.64 -12.81 -22.57
C ARG A 281 -8.28 -14.21 -22.53
N LEU A 282 -9.34 -14.37 -21.75
CA LEU A 282 -10.14 -15.58 -21.71
C LEU A 282 -11.40 -15.46 -22.59
N ALA A 283 -11.54 -14.40 -23.39
CA ALA A 283 -12.70 -14.21 -24.28
C ALA A 283 -12.99 -15.42 -25.17
N ASP A 284 -11.93 -16.01 -25.75
CA ASP A 284 -12.04 -17.15 -26.65
C ASP A 284 -11.90 -18.51 -25.95
N LYS A 285 -11.93 -18.54 -24.61
CA LYS A 285 -11.71 -19.75 -23.79
C LYS A 285 -12.92 -20.05 -22.90
N PRO A 286 -14.01 -20.63 -23.45
CA PRO A 286 -15.23 -20.89 -22.69
C PRO A 286 -14.95 -21.80 -21.49
N GLY A 287 -15.58 -21.49 -20.35
CA GLY A 287 -15.44 -22.25 -19.11
C GLY A 287 -14.17 -21.98 -18.31
N LYS A 288 -13.20 -21.21 -18.85
CA LYS A 288 -12.00 -20.79 -18.10
C LYS A 288 -12.25 -19.51 -17.31
N LYS A 289 -11.62 -19.41 -16.14
CA LYS A 289 -11.79 -18.30 -15.18
C LYS A 289 -10.47 -17.80 -14.62
N VAL A 290 -10.50 -16.59 -14.08
CA VAL A 290 -9.51 -16.02 -13.18
C VAL A 290 -10.02 -16.16 -11.76
N LEU A 291 -9.23 -16.76 -10.86
CA LEU A 291 -9.52 -16.73 -9.42
C LEU A 291 -8.87 -15.49 -8.81
N PHE A 292 -9.65 -14.66 -8.13
CA PHE A 292 -9.15 -13.60 -7.28
C PHE A 292 -9.35 -14.00 -5.82
N THR A 293 -8.26 -14.12 -5.07
CA THR A 293 -8.31 -14.48 -3.66
C THR A 293 -7.59 -13.49 -2.75
N THR A 294 -8.04 -13.44 -1.50
CA THR A 294 -7.48 -12.59 -0.43
C THR A 294 -7.71 -13.24 0.94
N PHE A 295 -7.06 -12.72 1.97
CA PHE A 295 -7.06 -13.27 3.32
C PHE A 295 -8.37 -13.05 4.10
N THR A 296 -9.09 -11.94 3.90
CA THR A 296 -10.31 -11.66 4.68
C THR A 296 -11.59 -11.76 3.83
N ARG A 297 -12.69 -12.20 4.44
CA ARG A 297 -14.01 -12.27 3.77
C ARG A 297 -14.55 -10.90 3.38
N ASN A 298 -14.34 -9.90 4.23
CA ASN A 298 -14.72 -8.50 3.97
C ASN A 298 -14.02 -7.97 2.73
N LEU A 299 -12.70 -8.11 2.67
CA LEU A 299 -11.93 -7.60 1.54
C LEU A 299 -12.33 -8.33 0.25
N ALA A 300 -12.62 -9.63 0.30
CA ALA A 300 -13.15 -10.36 -0.86
C ALA A 300 -14.50 -9.80 -1.35
N ALA A 301 -15.41 -9.46 -0.43
CA ALA A 301 -16.70 -8.86 -0.78
C ALA A 301 -16.53 -7.46 -1.38
N ASP A 302 -15.67 -6.63 -0.79
CA ASP A 302 -15.36 -5.29 -1.25
C ASP A 302 -14.68 -5.30 -2.64
N ILE A 303 -13.70 -6.18 -2.85
CA ILE A 303 -13.04 -6.38 -4.13
C ILE A 303 -14.03 -6.84 -5.19
N ARG A 304 -14.95 -7.75 -4.84
CA ARG A 304 -16.02 -8.18 -5.75
C ARG A 304 -16.91 -7.01 -6.16
N ALA A 305 -17.32 -6.16 -5.21
CA ALA A 305 -18.13 -4.98 -5.51
C ALA A 305 -17.38 -3.97 -6.40
N ASN A 306 -16.09 -3.76 -6.15
CA ASN A 306 -15.25 -2.88 -6.98
C ASN A 306 -15.04 -3.44 -8.39
N LEU A 307 -14.79 -4.75 -8.52
CA LEU A 307 -14.66 -5.42 -9.81
C LEU A 307 -15.97 -5.39 -10.61
N GLN A 308 -17.13 -5.50 -9.97
CA GLN A 308 -18.44 -5.34 -10.63
C GLN A 308 -18.66 -3.93 -11.20
N ARG A 309 -18.06 -2.91 -10.57
CA ARG A 309 -18.07 -1.53 -11.08
C ARG A 309 -17.05 -1.32 -12.21
N LEU A 310 -15.93 -2.03 -12.15
CA LEU A 310 -14.81 -1.89 -13.09
C LEU A 310 -14.96 -2.72 -14.38
N CYS A 311 -15.59 -3.90 -14.29
CA CYS A 311 -15.65 -4.89 -15.36
C CYS A 311 -17.00 -4.89 -16.07
N SER A 312 -17.01 -5.27 -17.35
CA SER A 312 -18.25 -5.62 -18.04
C SER A 312 -18.87 -6.90 -17.42
N ARG A 313 -20.15 -7.15 -17.70
CA ARG A 313 -20.84 -8.36 -17.21
C ARG A 313 -20.15 -9.65 -17.68
N GLU A 314 -19.61 -9.65 -18.90
CA GLU A 314 -18.89 -10.80 -19.45
C GLU A 314 -17.51 -10.99 -18.82
N GLU A 315 -16.76 -9.90 -18.62
CA GLU A 315 -15.48 -9.91 -17.90
C GLU A 315 -15.68 -10.45 -16.48
N MET A 316 -16.67 -9.92 -15.76
CA MET A 316 -16.98 -10.32 -14.39
C MET A 316 -17.42 -11.80 -14.31
N ALA A 317 -18.13 -12.33 -15.31
CA ALA A 317 -18.50 -13.76 -15.34
C ALA A 317 -17.29 -14.71 -15.43
N ARG A 318 -16.15 -14.20 -15.94
CA ARG A 318 -14.88 -14.93 -16.01
C ARG A 318 -13.99 -14.71 -14.77
N ILE A 319 -14.42 -13.90 -13.80
CA ILE A 319 -13.67 -13.64 -12.56
C ILE A 319 -14.44 -14.21 -11.36
N GLU A 320 -13.80 -15.12 -10.63
CA GLU A 320 -14.31 -15.63 -9.36
C GLU A 320 -13.54 -14.96 -8.21
N VAL A 321 -14.22 -14.11 -7.44
CA VAL A 321 -13.62 -13.42 -6.28
C VAL A 321 -14.06 -14.13 -5.00
N VAL A 322 -13.13 -14.65 -4.21
CA VAL A 322 -13.47 -15.42 -3.00
C VAL A 322 -12.30 -15.48 -2.03
N ASN A 323 -12.58 -15.47 -0.74
CA ASN A 323 -11.56 -15.70 0.29
C ASN A 323 -11.06 -17.16 0.25
N ILE A 324 -9.76 -17.37 0.44
CA ILE A 324 -9.15 -18.70 0.30
C ILE A 324 -9.76 -19.77 1.21
N ASP A 325 -10.01 -19.45 2.49
CA ASP A 325 -10.62 -20.37 3.46
C ASP A 325 -12.07 -20.71 3.09
N ALA A 326 -12.82 -19.71 2.62
CA ALA A 326 -14.20 -19.90 2.17
C ALA A 326 -14.26 -20.78 0.91
N TRP A 327 -13.39 -20.51 -0.06
CA TRP A 327 -13.25 -21.33 -1.26
C TRP A 327 -12.90 -22.78 -0.90
N MET A 328 -11.93 -22.97 -0.01
CA MET A 328 -11.46 -24.27 0.46
C MET A 328 -12.61 -25.04 1.13
N SER A 329 -13.32 -24.41 2.08
CA SER A 329 -14.46 -25.01 2.79
C SER A 329 -15.55 -25.46 1.83
N GLU A 330 -15.82 -24.68 0.78
CA GLU A 330 -16.78 -25.02 -0.26
C GLU A 330 -16.32 -26.24 -1.09
N GLN A 331 -15.04 -26.28 -1.52
CA GLN A 331 -14.53 -27.40 -2.29
C GLN A 331 -14.51 -28.71 -1.48
N LEU A 332 -14.09 -28.66 -0.21
CA LEU A 332 -14.12 -29.83 0.67
C LEU A 332 -15.53 -30.40 0.80
N LYS A 333 -16.53 -29.52 0.99
CA LYS A 333 -17.93 -29.94 1.07
C LYS A 333 -18.41 -30.56 -0.25
N ARG A 334 -18.10 -29.92 -1.39
CA ARG A 334 -18.46 -30.43 -2.74
C ARG A 334 -17.86 -31.81 -3.02
N HIS A 335 -16.67 -32.08 -2.51
CA HIS A 335 -15.97 -33.35 -2.72
C HIS A 335 -16.13 -34.35 -1.56
N GLY A 336 -17.08 -34.13 -0.64
CA GLY A 336 -17.47 -35.11 0.39
C GLY A 336 -16.39 -35.35 1.44
N TYR A 337 -15.69 -34.29 1.85
CA TYR A 337 -14.69 -34.37 2.92
C TYR A 337 -15.35 -34.61 4.28
N ASP A 338 -14.86 -35.61 5.02
CA ASP A 338 -15.51 -36.16 6.23
C ASP A 338 -15.07 -35.47 7.54
N PHE A 339 -14.11 -34.55 7.51
CA PHE A 339 -13.66 -33.84 8.70
C PHE A 339 -14.28 -32.44 8.81
N ARG A 340 -14.64 -32.05 10.04
CA ARG A 340 -15.02 -30.67 10.36
C ARG A 340 -13.77 -29.84 10.56
N VAL A 341 -13.66 -28.75 9.79
CA VAL A 341 -12.55 -27.81 9.92
C VAL A 341 -12.71 -26.96 11.19
N VAL A 342 -11.65 -26.85 11.97
CA VAL A 342 -11.60 -26.12 13.24
C VAL A 342 -10.44 -25.13 13.29
N TYR A 343 -10.53 -24.16 14.20
CA TYR A 343 -9.54 -23.12 14.45
C TYR A 343 -9.12 -23.15 15.92
N ASP A 344 -8.10 -22.36 16.30
CA ASP A 344 -7.52 -22.35 17.65
C ASP A 344 -8.53 -22.13 18.79
N SER A 345 -9.61 -21.37 18.52
CA SER A 345 -10.66 -21.07 19.50
C SER A 345 -11.69 -22.19 19.69
N ASP A 346 -11.66 -23.26 18.88
CA ASP A 346 -12.63 -24.35 18.96
C ASP A 346 -12.38 -25.22 20.21
N GLU A 347 -13.45 -25.49 20.95
CA GLU A 347 -13.37 -26.24 22.21
C GLU A 347 -12.93 -27.71 21.99
N GLY A 348 -13.34 -28.33 20.89
CA GLY A 348 -12.95 -29.69 20.53
C GLY A 348 -11.46 -29.77 20.22
N ARG A 349 -10.95 -28.80 19.47
CA ARG A 349 -9.50 -28.65 19.21
C ARG A 349 -8.71 -28.49 20.50
N ARG A 350 -9.18 -27.64 21.43
CA ARG A 350 -8.54 -27.43 22.74
C ARG A 350 -8.54 -28.69 23.60
N LYS A 351 -9.63 -29.47 23.59
CA LYS A 351 -9.68 -30.77 24.28
C LYS A 351 -8.64 -31.75 23.72
N CYS A 352 -8.56 -31.87 22.39
CA CYS A 352 -7.55 -32.72 21.74
C CYS A 352 -6.13 -32.29 22.11
N TRP A 353 -5.86 -30.99 22.15
CA TRP A 353 -4.57 -30.45 22.55
C TRP A 353 -4.23 -30.79 24.02
N ASN A 354 -5.19 -30.67 24.94
CA ASN A 354 -4.98 -31.02 26.34
C ASN A 354 -4.64 -32.51 26.54
N TYR A 355 -5.21 -33.41 25.73
CA TYR A 355 -4.82 -34.83 25.75
C TYR A 355 -3.39 -35.03 25.25
N ALA A 356 -3.02 -34.32 24.17
CA ALA A 356 -1.65 -34.37 23.65
C ALA A 356 -0.62 -33.87 24.67
N LEU A 357 -0.95 -32.85 25.46
CA LEU A 357 -0.07 -32.34 26.52
C LEU A 357 0.22 -33.38 27.62
N GLN A 358 -0.61 -34.42 27.78
CA GLN A 358 -0.31 -35.53 28.69
C GLN A 358 0.89 -36.38 28.24
N GLN A 359 1.27 -36.29 26.96
CA GLN A 359 2.46 -36.95 26.41
C GLN A 359 3.73 -36.10 26.57
N VAL A 360 3.66 -34.94 27.22
CA VAL A 360 4.81 -34.06 27.42
C VAL A 360 5.87 -34.77 28.28
N PRO A 361 7.11 -34.91 27.78
CA PRO A 361 8.18 -35.52 28.55
C PRO A 361 8.67 -34.57 29.65
N ALA A 362 8.28 -34.84 30.91
CA ALA A 362 8.62 -34.01 32.07
C ALA A 362 10.13 -33.76 32.23
N GLU A 363 10.96 -34.74 31.87
CA GLU A 363 12.43 -34.67 31.87
C GLU A 363 13.04 -33.61 30.95
N LEU A 364 12.30 -33.10 29.95
CA LEU A 364 12.80 -32.04 29.07
C LEU A 364 12.64 -30.64 29.66
N GLY A 365 11.76 -30.46 30.65
CA GLY A 365 11.51 -29.16 31.29
C GLY A 365 11.08 -28.04 30.32
N LEU A 366 10.56 -28.38 29.14
CA LEU A 366 10.08 -27.42 28.16
C LEU A 366 8.70 -26.90 28.55
N PRO A 367 8.43 -25.59 28.46
CA PRO A 367 7.13 -25.02 28.79
C PRO A 367 6.03 -25.45 27.81
N GLU A 368 4.75 -25.42 28.21
CA GLU A 368 3.64 -25.90 27.38
C GLU A 368 3.47 -25.11 26.06
N ASN A 369 3.73 -23.79 26.11
CA ASN A 369 3.71 -22.91 24.94
C ASN A 369 4.67 -23.40 23.84
N PHE A 370 5.85 -23.91 24.20
CA PHE A 370 6.85 -24.42 23.26
C PHE A 370 6.25 -25.46 22.29
N TYR A 371 5.45 -26.40 22.80
CA TYR A 371 4.84 -27.45 21.97
C TYR A 371 3.82 -26.87 20.99
N SER A 372 3.04 -25.88 21.43
CA SER A 372 2.06 -25.22 20.57
C SER A 372 2.74 -24.41 19.46
N GLU A 373 3.83 -23.73 19.78
CA GLU A 373 4.62 -22.96 18.82
C GLU A 373 5.36 -23.88 17.84
N GLU A 374 5.94 -24.98 18.32
CA GLU A 374 6.62 -25.97 17.48
C GLU A 374 5.62 -26.63 16.51
N TRP A 375 4.40 -26.91 16.97
CA TRP A 375 3.31 -27.37 16.11
C TRP A 375 2.96 -26.35 15.02
N GLN A 376 2.69 -25.10 15.41
CA GLN A 376 2.23 -24.03 14.52
C GLN A 376 3.28 -23.51 13.55
N ARG A 377 4.57 -23.57 13.89
CA ARG A 377 5.67 -23.00 13.08
C ARG A 377 6.47 -24.05 12.31
N ILE A 378 6.60 -25.28 12.86
CA ILE A 378 7.45 -26.32 12.28
C ILE A 378 6.61 -27.48 11.72
N VAL A 379 5.75 -28.09 12.53
CA VAL A 379 5.09 -29.35 12.14
C VAL A 379 4.02 -29.14 11.07
N GLN A 380 3.03 -28.28 11.34
CA GLN A 380 1.90 -28.08 10.42
C GLN A 380 2.30 -27.34 9.13
N PRO A 381 3.03 -26.21 9.16
CA PRO A 381 3.35 -25.47 7.92
C PRO A 381 4.20 -26.24 6.92
N ASN A 382 5.03 -27.17 7.41
CA ASN A 382 5.89 -28.01 6.57
C ASN A 382 5.25 -29.37 6.25
N ALA A 383 3.97 -29.58 6.58
CA ALA A 383 3.23 -30.80 6.32
C ALA A 383 3.97 -32.07 6.82
N VAL A 384 4.53 -32.01 8.03
CA VAL A 384 5.32 -33.10 8.61
C VAL A 384 4.38 -34.13 9.22
N TYR A 385 4.26 -35.33 8.66
CA TYR A 385 3.35 -36.40 9.11
C TYR A 385 4.02 -37.56 9.82
N SER A 386 5.34 -37.68 9.72
CA SER A 386 6.09 -38.76 10.37
C SER A 386 7.22 -38.27 11.26
N ARG A 387 7.63 -39.13 12.20
CA ARG A 387 8.82 -38.89 13.04
C ARG A 387 10.06 -38.67 12.18
N GLU A 388 10.22 -39.41 11.08
CA GLU A 388 11.39 -39.29 10.21
C GLU A 388 11.48 -37.93 9.53
N GLU A 389 10.35 -37.44 9.01
CA GLU A 389 10.22 -36.09 8.45
C GLU A 389 10.50 -35.04 9.52
N TYR A 390 9.95 -35.23 10.73
CA TYR A 390 10.18 -34.31 11.83
C TYR A 390 11.64 -34.26 12.27
N LEU A 391 12.43 -35.33 12.12
CA LEU A 391 13.85 -35.28 12.43
C LEU A 391 14.68 -34.55 11.36
N LYS A 392 14.17 -34.46 10.12
CA LYS A 392 14.85 -33.85 8.96
C LYS A 392 14.47 -32.40 8.73
N VAL A 393 13.24 -32.01 9.09
CA VAL A 393 12.73 -30.65 8.82
C VAL A 393 13.62 -29.60 9.49
N SER A 394 13.84 -28.49 8.78
CA SER A 394 14.59 -27.35 9.30
C SER A 394 13.81 -26.66 10.43
N ARG A 395 14.53 -26.26 11.48
CA ARG A 395 13.99 -25.46 12.59
C ARG A 395 14.55 -24.03 12.58
N ILE A 396 14.98 -23.55 11.42
CA ILE A 396 15.45 -22.17 11.25
C ILE A 396 14.35 -21.21 11.73
N GLY A 397 14.72 -20.27 12.60
CA GLY A 397 13.78 -19.31 13.20
C GLY A 397 13.21 -19.71 14.56
N ARG A 398 13.59 -20.87 15.13
CA ARG A 398 13.34 -21.19 16.55
C ARG A 398 14.54 -20.79 17.40
N GLY A 399 14.31 -20.22 18.59
CA GLY A 399 15.34 -19.86 19.56
C GLY A 399 15.76 -21.03 20.44
N THR A 400 14.85 -21.96 20.73
CA THR A 400 15.15 -23.18 21.49
C THR A 400 15.81 -24.26 20.62
N ALA A 401 17.09 -24.50 20.84
CA ALA A 401 17.82 -25.61 20.24
C ALA A 401 17.30 -26.96 20.76
N LEU A 402 17.08 -27.92 19.85
CA LEU A 402 16.73 -29.30 20.20
C LEU A 402 17.69 -30.27 19.52
N SER A 403 18.22 -31.21 20.30
CA SER A 403 18.96 -32.36 19.79
C SER A 403 18.02 -33.33 19.08
N ARG A 404 18.59 -34.22 18.26
CA ARG A 404 17.84 -35.29 17.57
C ARG A 404 17.08 -36.19 18.57
N ILE A 405 17.65 -36.43 19.75
CA ILE A 405 17.04 -37.22 20.82
C ILE A 405 15.84 -36.47 21.42
N GLN A 406 15.97 -35.17 21.70
CA GLN A 406 14.87 -34.35 22.21
C GLN A 406 13.73 -34.26 21.19
N ARG A 407 14.03 -34.06 19.90
CA ARG A 407 13.02 -34.07 18.82
C ARG A 407 12.25 -35.39 18.77
N ALA A 408 12.94 -36.51 18.95
CA ALA A 408 12.30 -37.82 19.01
C ALA A 408 11.37 -37.97 20.23
N LYS A 409 11.72 -37.38 21.38
CA LYS A 409 10.93 -37.45 22.62
C LYS A 409 9.69 -36.56 22.59
N ILE A 410 9.69 -35.46 21.85
CA ILE A 410 8.52 -34.57 21.73
C ILE A 410 7.53 -34.99 20.65
N TRP A 411 7.96 -35.78 19.65
CA TRP A 411 7.09 -36.24 18.56
C TRP A 411 5.78 -36.91 19.02
N PRO A 412 5.76 -37.76 20.07
CA PRO A 412 4.53 -38.37 20.57
C PRO A 412 3.42 -37.37 20.92
N VAL A 413 3.75 -36.15 21.33
CA VAL A 413 2.77 -35.08 21.59
C VAL A 413 2.00 -34.74 20.31
N PHE A 414 2.71 -34.54 19.20
CA PHE A 414 2.11 -34.16 17.92
C PHE A 414 1.35 -35.31 17.27
N GLU A 415 1.87 -36.53 17.41
CA GLU A 415 1.21 -37.76 16.98
C GLU A 415 -0.12 -37.97 17.72
N GLU A 416 -0.11 -37.82 19.05
CA GLU A 416 -1.32 -37.92 19.87
C GLU A 416 -2.32 -36.81 19.53
N PHE A 417 -1.85 -35.57 19.33
CA PHE A 417 -2.74 -34.47 18.93
C PHE A 417 -3.48 -34.79 17.63
N ARG A 418 -2.78 -35.28 16.61
CA ARG A 418 -3.41 -35.69 15.35
C ARG A 418 -4.32 -36.90 15.51
N ALA A 419 -3.95 -37.87 16.32
CA ALA A 419 -4.78 -39.05 16.58
C ALA A 419 -6.11 -38.65 17.24
N GLN A 420 -6.08 -37.76 18.22
CA GLN A 420 -7.27 -37.24 18.89
C GLN A 420 -8.16 -36.43 17.96
N MET A 421 -7.56 -35.53 17.17
CA MET A 421 -8.28 -34.76 16.15
C MET A 421 -8.94 -35.68 15.12
N ALA A 422 -8.23 -36.72 14.67
CA ALA A 422 -8.76 -37.68 13.71
C ALA A 422 -9.93 -38.49 14.29
N ARG A 423 -9.82 -38.99 15.53
CA ARG A 423 -10.91 -39.68 16.24
C ARG A 423 -12.15 -38.82 16.40
N ALA A 424 -11.96 -37.52 16.66
CA ALA A 424 -13.04 -36.55 16.78
C ALA A 424 -13.60 -36.06 15.43
N LYS A 425 -13.07 -36.54 14.30
CA LYS A 425 -13.35 -36.03 12.95
C LYS A 425 -13.14 -34.51 12.82
N LEU A 426 -12.11 -33.99 13.48
CA LEU A 426 -11.69 -32.59 13.40
C LEU A 426 -10.41 -32.45 12.60
N ARG A 427 -10.27 -31.35 11.87
CA ARG A 427 -9.03 -31.00 11.18
C ARG A 427 -8.75 -29.50 11.27
N GLU A 428 -7.52 -29.12 11.53
CA GLU A 428 -7.13 -27.71 11.42
C GLU A 428 -7.06 -27.29 9.95
N MET A 429 -7.31 -26.01 9.67
CA MET A 429 -7.35 -25.45 8.32
C MET A 429 -6.10 -25.79 7.49
N GLY A 430 -4.90 -25.68 8.08
CA GLY A 430 -3.63 -25.98 7.40
C GLY A 430 -3.53 -27.42 6.92
N ASP A 431 -3.82 -28.39 7.79
CA ASP A 431 -3.81 -29.81 7.40
C ASP A 431 -4.94 -30.11 6.38
N ALA A 432 -6.12 -29.50 6.54
CA ALA A 432 -7.23 -29.65 5.60
C ALA A 432 -6.88 -29.14 4.18
N MET A 433 -6.10 -28.06 4.07
CA MET A 433 -5.59 -27.57 2.78
C MET A 433 -4.63 -28.57 2.12
N HIS A 434 -3.74 -29.20 2.89
CA HIS A 434 -2.84 -30.23 2.36
C HIS A 434 -3.61 -31.49 1.93
N GLU A 435 -4.56 -31.94 2.73
CA GLU A 435 -5.43 -33.07 2.40
C GLU A 435 -6.29 -32.78 1.16
N ALA A 436 -6.75 -31.54 0.98
CA ALA A 436 -7.48 -31.12 -0.22
C ALA A 436 -6.65 -31.30 -1.50
N ILE A 437 -5.34 -31.00 -1.47
CA ILE A 437 -4.44 -31.20 -2.62
C ILE A 437 -4.39 -32.68 -3.01
N ILE A 438 -4.26 -33.56 -2.00
CA ILE A 438 -4.25 -35.02 -2.21
C ILE A 438 -5.59 -35.46 -2.81
N LEU A 439 -6.70 -35.03 -2.20
CA LEU A 439 -8.06 -35.34 -2.65
C LEU A 439 -8.31 -34.90 -4.09
N PHE A 440 -7.89 -33.69 -4.48
CA PHE A 440 -8.06 -33.19 -5.84
C PHE A 440 -7.25 -33.98 -6.85
N LYS A 441 -6.04 -34.40 -6.48
CA LYS A 441 -5.19 -35.24 -7.31
C LYS A 441 -5.79 -36.64 -7.51
N GLU A 442 -6.25 -37.28 -6.43
CA GLU A 442 -6.87 -38.62 -6.48
C GLU A 442 -8.17 -38.63 -7.28
N LYS A 443 -9.01 -37.61 -7.10
CA LYS A 443 -10.28 -37.46 -7.82
C LYS A 443 -10.12 -36.82 -9.21
N GLN A 444 -8.90 -36.49 -9.63
CA GLN A 444 -8.59 -35.82 -10.89
C GLN A 444 -9.46 -34.56 -11.14
N VAL A 445 -9.66 -33.76 -10.08
CA VAL A 445 -10.54 -32.59 -10.11
C VAL A 445 -10.00 -31.57 -11.12
N GLN A 446 -10.80 -31.26 -12.13
CA GLN A 446 -10.49 -30.23 -13.12
C GLN A 446 -11.09 -28.89 -12.68
N LEU A 447 -10.24 -27.97 -12.24
CA LEU A 447 -10.65 -26.62 -11.88
C LEU A 447 -10.64 -25.70 -13.11
N PRO A 448 -11.53 -24.69 -13.17
CA PRO A 448 -11.66 -23.82 -14.34
C PRO A 448 -10.58 -22.74 -14.45
N TYR A 449 -9.61 -22.68 -13.53
CA TYR A 449 -8.70 -21.54 -13.42
C TYR A 449 -7.56 -21.59 -14.43
N SER A 450 -7.36 -20.48 -15.14
CA SER A 450 -6.18 -20.25 -16.00
C SER A 450 -5.16 -19.30 -15.37
N SER A 451 -5.61 -18.47 -14.43
CA SER A 451 -4.77 -17.54 -13.69
C SER A 451 -5.35 -17.34 -12.29
N ILE A 452 -4.48 -17.06 -11.33
CA ILE A 452 -4.87 -16.70 -9.96
C ILE A 452 -4.21 -15.37 -9.59
N VAL A 453 -5.02 -14.45 -9.09
CA VAL A 453 -4.60 -13.19 -8.49
C VAL A 453 -4.75 -13.31 -6.98
N VAL A 454 -3.67 -13.04 -6.26
CA VAL A 454 -3.61 -13.13 -4.80
C VAL A 454 -3.33 -11.74 -4.24
N ASP A 455 -4.26 -11.20 -3.45
CA ASP A 455 -4.10 -9.94 -2.71
C ASP A 455 -3.86 -10.21 -1.22
N GLU A 456 -3.25 -9.26 -0.52
CA GLU A 456 -2.81 -9.39 0.90
C GLU A 456 -1.95 -10.66 1.13
N ALA A 457 -1.03 -10.94 0.20
CA ALA A 457 -0.16 -12.12 0.22
C ALA A 457 0.64 -12.29 1.52
N GLN A 458 0.92 -11.20 2.23
CA GLN A 458 1.64 -11.21 3.50
C GLN A 458 0.87 -11.83 4.67
N ASP A 459 -0.45 -12.02 4.54
CA ASP A 459 -1.27 -12.71 5.55
C ASP A 459 -1.48 -14.19 5.24
N ILE A 460 -1.06 -14.65 4.07
CA ILE A 460 -1.33 -16.01 3.60
C ILE A 460 -0.19 -16.94 4.05
N GLY A 461 -0.54 -18.02 4.74
CA GLY A 461 0.41 -19.02 5.23
C GLY A 461 0.89 -19.99 4.15
N ALA A 462 1.95 -20.75 4.45
CA ALA A 462 2.55 -21.72 3.52
C ALA A 462 1.54 -22.77 3.00
N PRO A 463 0.68 -23.40 3.84
CA PRO A 463 -0.31 -24.37 3.36
C PRO A 463 -1.25 -23.79 2.28
N ALA A 464 -1.66 -22.53 2.45
CA ALA A 464 -2.53 -21.85 1.51
C ALA A 464 -1.81 -21.50 0.19
N PHE A 465 -0.54 -21.09 0.23
CA PHE A 465 0.24 -20.89 -0.99
C PHE A 465 0.52 -22.19 -1.75
N THR A 466 0.83 -23.27 -1.04
CA THR A 466 0.98 -24.61 -1.64
C THR A 466 -0.33 -25.05 -2.30
N LEU A 467 -1.47 -24.81 -1.65
CA LEU A 467 -2.78 -25.05 -2.24
C LEU A 467 -2.96 -24.19 -3.50
N ILE A 468 -2.80 -22.86 -3.42
CA ILE A 468 -2.96 -21.93 -4.56
C ILE A 468 -2.11 -22.37 -5.77
N ARG A 469 -0.85 -22.74 -5.55
CA ARG A 469 0.03 -23.23 -6.62
C ARG A 469 -0.50 -24.50 -7.29
N SER A 470 -1.16 -25.38 -6.53
CA SER A 470 -1.78 -26.61 -7.07
C SER A 470 -3.07 -26.37 -7.86
N LEU A 471 -3.73 -25.20 -7.69
CA LEU A 471 -5.02 -24.90 -8.33
C LEU A 471 -4.90 -24.47 -9.80
N VAL A 472 -3.70 -24.11 -10.24
CA VAL A 472 -3.44 -23.59 -11.60
C VAL A 472 -2.19 -24.25 -12.19
N PRO A 473 -2.20 -24.72 -13.46
CA PRO A 473 -1.01 -25.27 -14.09
C PRO A 473 0.06 -24.20 -14.32
N GLU A 474 1.34 -24.60 -14.39
CA GLU A 474 2.42 -23.67 -14.72
C GLU A 474 2.26 -23.21 -16.17
N SER A 475 2.06 -21.91 -16.34
CA SER A 475 1.84 -21.29 -17.66
C SER A 475 2.12 -19.79 -17.59
N PRO A 476 2.25 -19.10 -18.75
CA PRO A 476 2.35 -17.64 -18.75
C PRO A 476 1.14 -16.99 -18.05
N ASN A 477 1.43 -16.03 -17.15
CA ASN A 477 0.44 -15.33 -16.32
C ASN A 477 -0.39 -16.24 -15.39
N ASP A 478 0.18 -17.34 -14.91
CA ASP A 478 -0.50 -18.27 -14.03
C ASP A 478 -0.78 -17.69 -12.63
N LEU A 479 0.18 -16.97 -12.04
CA LEU A 479 0.05 -16.35 -10.72
C LEU A 479 0.44 -14.87 -10.75
N PHE A 480 -0.36 -14.05 -10.08
CA PHE A 480 -0.05 -12.65 -9.80
C PHE A 480 -0.27 -12.37 -8.32
N ILE A 481 0.83 -12.20 -7.58
CA ILE A 481 0.83 -12.12 -6.12
C ILE A 481 1.13 -10.69 -5.72
N VAL A 482 0.23 -10.07 -4.97
CA VAL A 482 0.39 -8.72 -4.46
C VAL A 482 0.42 -8.76 -2.94
N GLY A 483 1.41 -8.09 -2.34
CA GLY A 483 1.55 -8.05 -0.90
C GLY A 483 2.34 -6.85 -0.43
N ASP A 484 2.31 -6.64 0.88
CA ASP A 484 3.07 -5.60 1.55
C ASP A 484 4.25 -6.21 2.29
N GLY A 485 5.48 -5.79 1.95
CA GLY A 485 6.69 -6.24 2.64
C GLY A 485 6.74 -5.79 4.10
N HIS A 486 6.13 -4.64 4.42
CA HIS A 486 6.18 -4.02 5.75
C HIS A 486 5.02 -4.46 6.65
N GLN A 487 3.88 -4.87 6.09
CA GLN A 487 2.69 -5.28 6.87
C GLN A 487 2.64 -6.77 7.19
N ARG A 488 3.79 -7.41 7.40
CA ARG A 488 3.86 -8.79 7.91
C ARG A 488 3.43 -8.84 9.38
N ILE A 489 2.12 -8.81 9.60
CA ILE A 489 1.50 -8.79 10.93
C ILE A 489 1.38 -10.22 11.52
N TYR A 490 1.63 -11.29 10.73
CA TYR A 490 1.36 -12.68 11.16
C TYR A 490 2.56 -13.63 11.14
N ARG A 491 2.45 -14.62 12.06
CA ARG A 491 3.49 -15.48 12.68
C ARG A 491 4.39 -16.31 11.75
N ASN A 492 4.15 -16.38 10.44
CA ASN A 492 4.81 -17.34 9.55
C ASN A 492 5.52 -16.67 8.37
N LYS A 493 6.86 -16.70 8.38
CA LYS A 493 7.68 -16.29 7.22
C LYS A 493 7.54 -17.34 6.12
N VAL A 494 6.71 -17.07 5.12
CA VAL A 494 6.56 -17.95 3.96
C VAL A 494 7.66 -17.66 2.95
N VAL A 495 8.37 -18.71 2.53
CA VAL A 495 9.27 -18.68 1.39
C VAL A 495 8.51 -19.24 0.18
N LEU A 496 8.14 -18.38 -0.76
CA LEU A 496 7.30 -18.75 -1.91
C LEU A 496 7.87 -19.92 -2.72
N GLY A 497 9.20 -20.00 -2.87
CA GLY A 497 9.87 -21.10 -3.56
C GLY A 497 9.60 -22.48 -2.92
N GLN A 498 9.47 -22.55 -1.58
CA GLN A 498 9.13 -23.79 -0.88
C GLN A 498 7.67 -24.21 -1.11
N CYS A 499 6.81 -23.27 -1.50
CA CYS A 499 5.42 -23.54 -1.89
C CYS A 499 5.30 -23.91 -3.39
N GLY A 500 6.42 -24.08 -4.10
CA GLY A 500 6.45 -24.32 -5.54
C GLY A 500 6.26 -23.06 -6.40
N ILE A 501 6.30 -21.87 -5.80
CA ILE A 501 6.11 -20.59 -6.50
C ILE A 501 7.48 -19.95 -6.74
N ASN A 502 8.00 -20.12 -7.95
CA ASN A 502 9.33 -19.63 -8.33
C ASN A 502 9.24 -18.28 -9.06
N VAL A 503 9.34 -17.18 -8.30
CA VAL A 503 9.54 -15.83 -8.83
C VAL A 503 11.02 -15.64 -9.15
N ARG A 504 11.38 -15.16 -10.34
CA ARG A 504 12.79 -14.99 -10.77
C ARG A 504 12.98 -13.67 -11.49
N GLY A 505 14.10 -13.01 -11.19
CA GLY A 505 14.58 -11.80 -11.88
C GLY A 505 13.53 -10.71 -11.96
N ARG A 506 13.32 -10.16 -13.16
CA ARG A 506 12.43 -9.02 -13.47
C ARG A 506 10.94 -9.23 -13.17
N ARG A 507 10.52 -10.39 -12.64
CA ARG A 507 9.13 -10.71 -12.24
C ARG A 507 8.78 -10.32 -10.80
N SER A 508 9.77 -9.88 -10.01
CA SER A 508 9.54 -9.14 -8.77
C SER A 508 9.48 -7.65 -9.09
N LYS A 509 8.40 -6.99 -8.66
CA LYS A 509 8.12 -5.57 -8.93
C LYS A 509 7.77 -4.88 -7.62
N LYS A 510 8.14 -3.60 -7.50
CA LYS A 510 7.83 -2.76 -6.33
C LYS A 510 6.99 -1.56 -6.75
N LEU A 511 5.93 -1.27 -6.00
CA LEU A 511 5.12 -0.06 -6.09
C LEU A 511 5.66 0.94 -5.08
N LYS A 512 6.32 2.00 -5.57
CA LYS A 512 7.02 2.97 -4.72
C LYS A 512 6.18 4.18 -4.33
N ILE A 513 5.15 4.50 -5.11
CA ILE A 513 4.34 5.71 -4.92
C ILE A 513 3.08 5.40 -4.12
N ASN A 514 2.89 6.11 -3.01
CA ASN A 514 1.69 6.11 -2.17
C ASN A 514 0.78 7.27 -2.59
N TYR A 515 -0.47 6.93 -2.92
CA TYR A 515 -1.48 7.87 -3.40
C TYR A 515 -2.57 8.16 -2.35
N ARG A 516 -2.38 7.74 -1.10
CA ARG A 516 -3.46 7.61 -0.12
C ARG A 516 -3.14 8.20 1.24
N THR A 517 -2.01 7.83 1.83
CA THR A 517 -1.62 8.25 3.18
C THR A 517 -0.73 9.46 3.07
N THR A 518 -0.87 10.47 3.93
CA THR A 518 0.04 11.62 3.92
C THR A 518 1.47 11.22 4.27
N GLU A 519 2.45 11.99 3.80
CA GLU A 519 3.86 11.76 4.07
C GLU A 519 4.15 11.80 5.57
N GLU A 520 3.51 12.73 6.31
CA GLU A 520 3.67 12.85 7.75
C GLU A 520 3.13 11.63 8.50
N THR A 521 1.99 11.08 8.06
CA THR A 521 1.42 9.86 8.62
C THR A 521 2.27 8.64 8.26
N ARG A 522 2.79 8.58 7.04
CA ARG A 522 3.70 7.53 6.57
C ARG A 522 4.98 7.52 7.40
N GLN A 523 5.61 8.68 7.60
CA GLN A 523 6.83 8.82 8.40
C GLN A 523 6.61 8.35 9.84
N PHE A 524 5.50 8.77 10.47
CA PHE A 524 5.14 8.28 11.80
C PHE A 524 4.98 6.75 11.81
N ALA A 525 4.19 6.20 10.88
CA ALA A 525 3.94 4.76 10.83
C ALA A 525 5.20 3.95 10.54
N VAL A 526 6.09 4.42 9.68
CA VAL A 526 7.40 3.78 9.41
C VAL A 526 8.32 3.90 10.62
N GLY A 527 8.28 5.03 11.35
CA GLY A 527 8.98 5.23 12.62
C GLY A 527 8.64 4.17 13.67
N LEU A 528 7.42 3.65 13.69
CA LEU A 528 7.05 2.53 14.59
C LEU A 528 7.82 1.23 14.29
N LEU A 529 8.32 1.10 13.06
CA LEU A 529 9.07 -0.07 12.58
C LEU A 529 10.60 0.12 12.66
N THR A 530 11.11 1.34 12.86
CA THR A 530 12.55 1.61 12.88
C THR A 530 13.23 0.83 14.02
N GLY A 531 14.34 0.17 13.68
CA GLY A 531 15.06 -0.77 14.55
C GLY A 531 14.79 -2.26 14.28
N VAL A 532 13.95 -2.62 13.29
CA VAL A 532 13.69 -4.03 12.93
C VAL A 532 13.96 -4.31 11.45
N LYS A 533 14.60 -5.44 11.16
CA LYS A 533 14.83 -5.91 9.77
C LYS A 533 13.50 -6.33 9.15
N VAL A 534 13.05 -5.61 8.12
CA VAL A 534 11.88 -5.99 7.31
C VAL A 534 12.32 -6.98 6.23
N ASP A 535 11.53 -8.03 6.00
CA ASP A 535 11.85 -9.15 5.09
C ASP A 535 10.84 -9.21 3.92
N ASN A 536 11.37 -9.22 2.70
CA ASN A 536 10.70 -8.91 1.45
C ASN A 536 9.96 -10.09 0.83
N LEU A 537 9.25 -10.93 1.59
CA LEU A 537 8.53 -12.10 1.05
C LEU A 537 9.40 -13.17 0.34
N ASP A 538 10.72 -12.94 0.21
CA ASP A 538 11.72 -13.85 -0.38
C ASP A 538 13.01 -13.99 0.48
N GLY A 539 13.09 -13.37 1.67
CA GLY A 539 14.28 -13.41 2.54
C GLY A 539 15.26 -12.25 2.37
N GLU A 540 15.03 -11.32 1.44
CA GLU A 540 15.82 -10.11 1.23
C GLU A 540 15.33 -8.95 2.12
N THR A 541 16.19 -7.99 2.46
CA THR A 541 15.85 -6.86 3.34
C THR A 541 15.36 -5.63 2.56
N ASP A 542 14.20 -5.07 2.93
CA ASP A 542 13.73 -3.76 2.43
C ASP A 542 14.36 -2.62 3.24
N SER A 543 14.87 -1.61 2.54
CA SER A 543 15.20 -0.30 3.08
C SER A 543 13.92 0.46 3.40
N SER A 544 13.84 1.07 4.59
CA SER A 544 12.66 1.81 5.07
C SER A 544 12.29 3.06 4.25
N ASN A 545 13.14 3.46 3.29
CA ASN A 545 13.01 4.67 2.46
C ASN A 545 12.41 4.41 1.06
N ASP A 546 11.94 3.19 0.77
CA ASP A 546 11.51 2.79 -0.59
C ASP A 546 10.14 3.36 -1.06
N TYR A 547 9.42 4.10 -0.21
CA TYR A 547 8.05 4.54 -0.49
C TYR A 547 7.84 6.06 -0.32
N LEU A 548 7.44 6.72 -1.39
CA LEU A 548 7.15 8.16 -1.45
C LEU A 548 5.64 8.40 -1.36
N SER A 549 5.18 9.23 -0.42
CA SER A 549 3.82 9.78 -0.48
C SER A 549 3.79 11.06 -1.31
N LEU A 550 2.83 11.14 -2.25
CA LEU A 550 2.57 12.39 -2.98
C LEU A 550 1.65 13.35 -2.23
N LEU A 551 1.05 12.91 -1.12
CA LEU A 551 0.13 13.69 -0.32
C LEU A 551 0.84 14.22 0.92
N HIS A 552 0.66 15.51 1.21
CA HIS A 552 1.07 16.16 2.44
C HIS A 552 -0.15 16.63 3.22
N GLY A 553 -0.09 16.52 4.54
CA GLY A 553 -1.17 16.94 5.42
C GLY A 553 -0.69 17.29 6.82
N GLU A 554 -1.59 17.15 7.79
CA GLU A 554 -1.29 17.46 9.18
C GLU A 554 -0.36 16.40 9.77
N LYS A 555 0.57 16.83 10.62
CA LYS A 555 1.40 15.91 11.39
C LYS A 555 0.52 15.11 12.35
N PRO A 556 0.76 13.79 12.52
CA PRO A 556 0.05 13.00 13.50
C PRO A 556 0.10 13.64 14.89
N MET A 557 -1.07 13.79 15.51
CA MET A 557 -1.19 14.41 16.83
C MET A 557 -1.13 13.33 17.91
N ILE A 558 -0.12 13.41 18.76
CA ILE A 558 0.08 12.48 19.88
C ILE A 558 -0.31 13.20 21.17
N THR A 559 -1.22 12.60 21.93
CA THR A 559 -1.73 13.16 23.20
C THR A 559 -1.56 12.17 24.34
N TYR A 560 -1.24 12.71 25.51
CA TYR A 560 -1.04 11.95 26.74
C TYR A 560 -1.98 12.51 27.80
N ALA A 561 -2.80 11.64 28.38
CA ALA A 561 -3.74 11.96 29.45
C ALA A 561 -3.34 11.27 30.76
N SER A 562 -3.80 11.81 31.89
CA SER A 562 -3.57 11.19 33.19
C SER A 562 -4.45 9.96 33.41
N ASP A 563 -5.70 10.00 32.94
CA ASP A 563 -6.67 8.91 33.05
C ASP A 563 -7.55 8.75 31.80
N PHE A 564 -8.35 7.69 31.80
CA PHE A 564 -9.25 7.38 30.68
C PHE A 564 -10.30 8.47 30.43
N LYS A 565 -10.77 9.15 31.49
CA LYS A 565 -11.83 10.16 31.36
C LYS A 565 -11.31 11.39 30.65
N GLU A 566 -10.09 11.82 30.98
CA GLU A 566 -9.39 12.91 30.32
C GLU A 566 -9.04 12.59 28.86
N GLU A 567 -8.57 11.37 28.58
CA GLU A 567 -8.31 10.92 27.21
C GLU A 567 -9.60 10.93 26.37
N ALA A 568 -10.68 10.33 26.90
CA ALA A 568 -11.97 10.27 26.22
C ALA A 568 -12.51 11.68 25.95
N ALA A 569 -12.41 12.61 26.92
CA ALA A 569 -12.82 14.00 26.74
C ALA A 569 -12.02 14.71 25.63
N THR A 570 -10.72 14.43 25.54
CA THR A 570 -9.84 14.96 24.48
C THR A 570 -10.26 14.43 23.11
N ILE A 571 -10.48 13.11 22.98
CA ILE A 571 -10.96 12.48 21.74
C ILE A 571 -12.32 13.07 21.32
N ILE A 572 -13.27 13.19 22.25
CA ILE A 572 -14.60 13.76 21.99
C ILE A 572 -14.49 15.20 21.47
N LYS A 573 -13.66 16.03 22.10
CA LYS A 573 -13.43 17.41 21.66
C LYS A 573 -12.89 17.48 20.24
N GLN A 574 -11.93 16.62 19.89
CA GLN A 574 -11.36 16.57 18.54
C GLN A 574 -12.40 16.11 17.51
N ILE A 575 -13.19 15.08 17.83
CA ILE A 575 -14.26 14.60 16.95
C ILE A 575 -15.31 15.69 16.73
N GLN A 576 -15.75 16.39 17.78
CA GLN A 576 -16.69 17.50 17.65
C GLN A 576 -16.14 18.63 16.76
N ALA A 577 -14.84 18.93 16.85
CA ALA A 577 -14.21 19.92 15.98
C ALA A 577 -14.19 19.46 14.50
N LEU A 578 -13.96 18.17 14.23
CA LEU A 578 -14.05 17.62 12.88
C LEU A 578 -15.48 17.67 12.34
N LEU A 579 -16.48 17.28 13.14
CA LEU A 579 -17.88 17.33 12.76
C LEU A 579 -18.35 18.77 12.48
N ALA A 580 -17.87 19.75 13.26
CA ALA A 580 -18.14 21.17 13.03
C ALA A 580 -17.54 21.71 11.73
N ASN A 581 -16.50 21.06 11.20
CA ASN A 581 -15.85 21.38 9.92
C ASN A 581 -16.39 20.51 8.76
N ASP A 582 -17.66 20.10 8.81
CA ASP A 582 -18.36 19.32 7.79
C ASP A 582 -17.73 17.94 7.46
N VAL A 583 -16.96 17.37 8.39
CA VAL A 583 -16.52 15.97 8.27
C VAL A 583 -17.69 15.06 8.63
N ARG A 584 -18.00 14.10 7.76
CA ARG A 584 -19.08 13.13 8.04
C ARG A 584 -18.64 12.18 9.14
N SER A 585 -19.53 11.87 10.08
CA SER A 585 -19.23 10.95 11.19
C SER A 585 -18.74 9.57 10.73
N GLN A 586 -19.27 9.06 9.61
CA GLN A 586 -18.83 7.80 9.00
C GLN A 586 -17.41 7.82 8.41
N ASP A 587 -16.82 9.00 8.20
CA ASP A 587 -15.43 9.15 7.72
C ASP A 587 -14.40 9.17 8.88
N ILE A 588 -14.87 9.04 10.13
CA ILE A 588 -14.07 9.03 11.35
C ILE A 588 -14.12 7.62 11.96
N CYS A 589 -12.95 7.09 12.33
CA CYS A 589 -12.85 5.79 12.98
C CYS A 589 -12.00 5.86 14.26
N ILE A 590 -12.53 5.29 15.34
CA ILE A 590 -11.77 5.00 16.57
C ILE A 590 -11.39 3.53 16.56
N THR A 591 -10.11 3.28 16.77
CA THR A 591 -9.54 1.94 16.86
C THR A 591 -8.78 1.76 18.15
N ALA A 592 -8.99 0.59 18.78
CA ALA A 592 -8.30 0.18 19.99
C ALA A 592 -7.81 -1.27 19.86
N ARG A 593 -6.93 -1.70 20.78
CA ARG A 593 -6.33 -3.05 20.69
C ARG A 593 -7.33 -4.19 20.86
N THR A 594 -8.34 -4.02 21.72
CA THR A 594 -9.31 -5.07 22.06
C THR A 594 -10.75 -4.58 21.90
N LYS A 595 -11.68 -5.53 21.79
CA LYS A 595 -13.12 -5.23 21.70
C LYS A 595 -13.61 -4.47 22.93
N HIS A 596 -13.24 -4.95 24.11
CA HIS A 596 -13.58 -4.31 25.36
C HIS A 596 -13.04 -2.87 25.46
N ALA A 597 -11.84 -2.61 24.93
CA ALA A 597 -11.27 -1.27 24.93
C ALA A 597 -12.08 -0.30 24.07
N TYR A 598 -12.39 -0.64 22.80
CA TYR A 598 -13.16 0.29 21.96
C TYR A 598 -14.60 0.45 22.44
N GLU A 599 -15.22 -0.56 23.05
CA GLU A 599 -16.58 -0.46 23.61
C GLU A 599 -16.66 0.59 24.73
N ARG A 600 -15.60 0.76 25.52
CA ARG A 600 -15.51 1.82 26.53
C ARG A 600 -15.51 3.21 25.90
N TYR A 601 -14.74 3.41 24.81
CA TYR A 601 -14.77 4.68 24.07
C TYR A 601 -16.14 4.88 23.40
N ALA A 602 -16.76 3.84 22.85
CA ALA A 602 -18.09 3.93 22.26
C ALA A 602 -19.12 4.42 23.28
N SER A 603 -19.11 3.88 24.51
CA SER A 603 -19.96 4.38 25.60
C SER A 603 -19.74 5.87 25.87
N ALA A 604 -18.47 6.29 26.02
CA ALA A 604 -18.14 7.69 26.30
C ALA A 604 -18.58 8.65 25.17
N LEU A 605 -18.49 8.23 23.90
CA LEU A 605 -18.98 9.00 22.76
C LEU A 605 -20.51 9.12 22.78
N ASN A 606 -21.23 8.01 23.01
CA ASN A 606 -22.69 8.02 23.08
C ASN A 606 -23.20 8.89 24.23
N ASP A 607 -22.54 8.84 25.40
CA ASP A 607 -22.85 9.69 26.55
C ASP A 607 -22.66 11.19 26.24
N ALA A 608 -21.74 11.51 25.32
CA ALA A 608 -21.51 12.86 24.81
C ALA A 608 -22.40 13.25 23.61
N GLY A 609 -23.36 12.39 23.24
CA GLY A 609 -24.30 12.63 22.13
C GLY A 609 -23.72 12.36 20.73
N ILE A 610 -22.59 11.67 20.62
CA ILE A 610 -21.98 11.30 19.34
C ILE A 610 -22.38 9.85 19.03
N GLU A 611 -23.19 9.68 17.98
CA GLU A 611 -23.61 8.35 17.52
C GLU A 611 -22.39 7.52 17.07
N THR A 612 -22.34 6.26 17.49
CA THR A 612 -21.27 5.32 17.14
C THR A 612 -21.80 4.11 16.37
N TYR A 613 -20.98 3.56 15.49
CA TYR A 613 -21.29 2.36 14.72
C TYR A 613 -20.16 1.32 14.81
N ASN A 614 -20.47 0.15 15.35
CA ASN A 614 -19.51 -0.95 15.49
C ASN A 614 -19.34 -1.72 14.18
N LEU A 615 -18.10 -1.83 13.70
CA LEU A 615 -17.79 -2.58 12.48
C LEU A 615 -17.84 -4.10 12.75
N GLY A 616 -18.98 -4.72 12.42
CA GLY A 616 -19.23 -6.16 12.55
C GLY A 616 -18.60 -7.00 11.43
N GLN A 617 -18.81 -8.33 11.46
CA GLN A 617 -18.25 -9.28 10.48
C GLN A 617 -18.68 -9.00 9.02
N ASP A 618 -19.87 -8.44 8.82
CA ASP A 618 -20.42 -8.14 7.48
C ASP A 618 -20.42 -6.64 7.14
N SER A 619 -19.83 -5.79 7.99
CA SER A 619 -19.72 -4.35 7.72
C SER A 619 -18.54 -4.07 6.80
N GLY A 620 -18.81 -3.72 5.53
CA GLY A 620 -17.80 -3.23 4.57
C GLY A 620 -17.72 -1.71 4.52
N ASP A 621 -16.76 -1.17 3.77
CA ASP A 621 -16.55 0.29 3.62
C ASP A 621 -17.73 1.02 2.94
N SER A 622 -18.63 0.28 2.27
CA SER A 622 -19.80 0.84 1.59
C SER A 622 -20.99 1.15 2.50
N ASP A 623 -20.84 0.91 3.81
CA ASP A 623 -21.88 1.20 4.78
C ASP A 623 -22.01 2.71 5.01
N GLN A 624 -23.09 3.29 4.51
CA GLN A 624 -23.37 4.74 4.60
C GLN A 624 -24.20 5.13 5.83
N ARG A 625 -24.35 4.24 6.81
CA ARG A 625 -25.05 4.61 8.05
C ARG A 625 -24.31 5.72 8.80
N PRO A 626 -25.01 6.70 9.40
CA PRO A 626 -24.36 7.71 10.23
C PRO A 626 -23.67 7.08 11.45
N GLY A 627 -22.69 7.78 12.00
CA GLY A 627 -22.02 7.43 13.26
C GLY A 627 -20.51 7.19 13.13
N VAL A 628 -19.76 7.54 14.17
CA VAL A 628 -18.32 7.31 14.26
C VAL A 628 -18.05 5.81 14.27
N ARG A 629 -17.14 5.35 13.42
CA ARG A 629 -16.82 3.94 13.26
C ARG A 629 -15.97 3.43 14.42
N MET A 630 -16.31 2.26 14.94
CA MET A 630 -15.57 1.61 16.02
C MET A 630 -15.03 0.27 15.54
N ALA A 631 -13.72 0.06 15.72
CA ALA A 631 -13.06 -1.19 15.34
C ALA A 631 -11.94 -1.58 16.31
N THR A 632 -11.53 -2.85 16.25
CA THR A 632 -10.21 -3.23 16.76
C THR A 632 -9.12 -2.92 15.73
N MET A 633 -7.87 -2.79 16.18
CA MET A 633 -6.72 -2.65 15.27
C MET A 633 -6.59 -3.78 14.24
N HIS A 634 -7.06 -4.98 14.57
CA HIS A 634 -7.07 -6.09 13.61
C HIS A 634 -8.18 -5.92 12.57
N ARG A 635 -9.31 -5.32 12.99
CA ARG A 635 -10.51 -5.20 12.16
C ARG A 635 -10.46 -4.01 11.21
N ILE A 636 -9.72 -2.95 11.55
CA ILE A 636 -9.53 -1.80 10.67
C ILE A 636 -8.70 -2.15 9.42
N LYS A 637 -8.01 -3.29 9.41
CA LYS A 637 -7.25 -3.74 8.24
C LYS A 637 -8.17 -3.93 7.03
N GLY A 638 -7.77 -3.33 5.92
CA GLY A 638 -8.55 -3.34 4.67
C GLY A 638 -9.64 -2.27 4.58
N LEU A 639 -9.87 -1.50 5.65
CA LEU A 639 -10.81 -0.38 5.70
C LEU A 639 -10.06 0.96 5.77
N GLU A 640 -10.67 2.04 5.32
CA GLU A 640 -10.02 3.36 5.23
C GLU A 640 -10.92 4.49 5.71
N PHE A 641 -10.34 5.45 6.42
CA PHE A 641 -11.08 6.58 7.00
C PHE A 641 -10.31 7.89 6.78
N GLN A 642 -11.03 8.99 6.63
CA GLN A 642 -10.38 10.31 6.53
C GLN A 642 -9.59 10.62 7.80
N TYR A 643 -10.17 10.29 8.95
CA TYR A 643 -9.55 10.50 10.25
C TYR A 643 -9.59 9.21 11.09
N VAL A 644 -8.44 8.84 11.63
CA VAL A 644 -8.29 7.66 12.50
C VAL A 644 -7.78 8.10 13.87
N PHE A 645 -8.43 7.59 14.92
CA PHE A 645 -8.03 7.74 16.32
C PHE A 645 -7.52 6.39 16.83
N LEU A 646 -6.21 6.30 17.08
CA LEU A 646 -5.56 5.19 17.78
C LEU A 646 -5.65 5.46 19.28
N ALA A 647 -6.63 4.87 19.94
CA ALA A 647 -6.96 5.15 21.34
C ALA A 647 -6.43 4.07 22.30
N GLY A 648 -6.04 4.51 23.51
CA GLY A 648 -5.59 3.61 24.57
C GLY A 648 -4.26 2.93 24.26
N ILE A 649 -3.32 3.65 23.67
CA ILE A 649 -1.98 3.16 23.32
C ILE A 649 -1.07 3.19 24.57
N ASN A 650 -1.45 2.39 25.56
CA ASN A 650 -0.85 2.37 26.89
C ASN A 650 0.12 1.18 27.04
N ASP A 651 1.01 1.27 28.01
CA ASP A 651 1.87 0.16 28.42
C ASP A 651 1.03 -1.07 28.84
N GLY A 652 1.47 -2.26 28.42
CA GLY A 652 0.77 -3.53 28.62
C GLY A 652 -0.51 -3.74 27.77
N VAL A 653 -1.02 -2.69 27.13
CA VAL A 653 -2.15 -2.77 26.17
C VAL A 653 -1.63 -2.86 24.74
N VAL A 654 -0.68 -2.01 24.37
CA VAL A 654 0.02 -2.06 23.08
C VAL A 654 1.51 -1.91 23.38
N PRO A 655 2.35 -2.95 23.26
CA PRO A 655 1.98 -4.32 22.90
C PRO A 655 1.11 -5.00 23.96
N GLU A 656 0.20 -5.88 23.54
CA GLU A 656 -0.58 -6.69 24.49
C GLU A 656 0.34 -7.65 25.26
N ALA A 657 0.39 -7.54 26.60
CA ALA A 657 1.31 -8.33 27.43
C ALA A 657 1.20 -9.85 27.20
N LYS A 658 -0.02 -10.35 26.97
CA LYS A 658 -0.26 -11.78 26.66
C LYS A 658 0.27 -12.19 25.29
N ALA A 659 0.22 -11.29 24.31
CA ALA A 659 0.63 -11.58 22.93
C ALA A 659 2.16 -11.72 22.80
N ILE A 660 2.91 -10.98 23.63
CA ILE A 660 4.38 -11.02 23.67
C ILE A 660 4.94 -11.99 24.72
N SER A 661 4.08 -12.68 25.46
CA SER A 661 4.46 -13.65 26.48
C SER A 661 4.86 -14.99 25.84
N SER A 662 6.14 -15.16 25.56
CA SER A 662 6.73 -16.46 25.17
C SER A 662 8.07 -16.66 25.90
N ASP A 663 8.48 -17.90 26.11
CA ASP A 663 9.79 -18.22 26.71
C ASP A 663 10.90 -18.32 25.64
N ASP A 664 10.55 -18.31 24.35
CA ASP A 664 11.50 -18.32 23.24
C ASP A 664 11.92 -16.87 22.85
N PRO A 665 13.21 -16.51 22.92
CA PRO A 665 13.67 -15.15 22.61
C PRO A 665 13.48 -14.72 21.15
N VAL A 666 13.39 -15.66 20.20
CA VAL A 666 13.05 -15.33 18.81
C VAL A 666 11.55 -15.02 18.74
N GLU A 667 10.73 -15.80 19.43
CA GLU A 667 9.28 -15.61 19.46
C GLU A 667 8.86 -14.30 20.12
N GLN A 668 9.46 -13.95 21.28
CA GLN A 668 9.21 -12.65 21.91
C GLN A 668 9.51 -11.49 20.95
N ARG A 669 10.63 -11.57 20.20
CA ARG A 669 11.01 -10.56 19.21
C ARG A 669 10.02 -10.51 18.04
N ASP A 670 9.62 -11.66 17.51
CA ASP A 670 8.64 -11.75 16.44
C ASP A 670 7.26 -11.22 16.89
N ALA A 671 6.83 -11.55 18.12
CA ALA A 671 5.57 -11.09 18.68
C ALA A 671 5.55 -9.57 18.90
N LEU A 672 6.65 -9.00 19.41
CA LEU A 672 6.80 -7.56 19.54
C LEU A 672 6.80 -6.87 18.17
N PHE A 673 7.46 -7.46 17.18
CA PHE A 673 7.41 -6.96 15.81
C PHE A 673 5.98 -6.98 15.26
N ASN A 674 5.22 -8.04 15.50
CA ASN A 674 3.81 -8.12 15.08
C ASN A 674 2.96 -7.02 15.72
N GLU A 675 3.17 -6.69 16.99
CA GLU A 675 2.46 -5.58 17.66
C GLU A 675 2.84 -4.21 17.06
N ARG A 676 4.12 -3.99 16.72
CA ARG A 676 4.57 -2.80 15.98
C ARG A 676 3.92 -2.72 14.59
N ALA A 677 3.91 -3.84 13.85
CA ALA A 677 3.28 -3.95 12.54
C ALA A 677 1.76 -3.71 12.61
N LEU A 678 1.10 -4.18 13.66
CA LEU A 678 -0.31 -3.92 13.91
C LEU A 678 -0.60 -2.43 14.10
N LEU A 679 0.22 -1.73 14.91
CA LEU A 679 0.09 -0.30 15.12
C LEU A 679 0.39 0.49 13.84
N HIS A 680 1.43 0.11 13.09
CA HIS A 680 1.74 0.63 11.76
C HIS A 680 0.55 0.50 10.80
N VAL A 681 -0.06 -0.68 10.74
CA VAL A 681 -1.20 -0.92 9.86
C VAL A 681 -2.41 -0.12 10.28
N ALA A 682 -2.69 0.00 11.57
CA ALA A 682 -3.80 0.83 12.04
C ALA A 682 -3.57 2.32 11.75
N ALA A 683 -2.34 2.82 11.92
CA ALA A 683 -1.95 4.20 11.60
C ALA A 683 -2.13 4.53 10.11
N THR A 684 -1.69 3.62 9.22
CA THR A 684 -1.76 3.83 7.76
C THR A 684 -3.16 3.74 7.16
N ARG A 685 -4.21 3.46 7.97
CA ARG A 685 -5.61 3.56 7.53
C ARG A 685 -6.15 5.00 7.54
N ALA A 686 -5.39 5.94 8.11
CA ALA A 686 -5.69 7.36 8.03
C ALA A 686 -5.34 7.94 6.65
N VAL A 687 -6.30 8.63 6.04
CA VAL A 687 -6.09 9.31 4.75
C VAL A 687 -5.68 10.77 4.95
N LYS A 688 -6.31 11.50 5.87
CA LYS A 688 -6.06 12.94 6.09
C LYS A 688 -5.39 13.27 7.41
N GLY A 689 -5.83 12.64 8.49
CA GLY A 689 -5.32 12.95 9.83
C GLY A 689 -5.29 11.73 10.74
N LEU A 690 -4.19 11.62 11.49
CA LEU A 690 -3.97 10.57 12.48
C LEU A 690 -3.87 11.18 13.87
N PHE A 691 -4.67 10.64 14.79
CA PHE A 691 -4.68 11.01 16.20
C PHE A 691 -4.26 9.79 17.01
N VAL A 692 -3.28 9.95 17.89
CA VAL A 692 -2.78 8.88 18.74
C VAL A 692 -2.89 9.35 20.19
N SER A 693 -3.56 8.55 21.01
CA SER A 693 -3.79 8.90 22.41
C SER A 693 -3.44 7.75 23.34
N SER A 694 -2.97 8.13 24.53
CA SER A 694 -2.73 7.20 25.63
C SER A 694 -3.10 7.86 26.95
N TYR A 695 -3.31 7.05 27.98
CA TYR A 695 -3.57 7.50 29.33
C TYR A 695 -2.78 6.70 30.36
N GLY A 696 -2.46 7.34 31.49
CA GLY A 696 -1.65 6.72 32.53
C GLY A 696 -0.21 6.56 32.06
N VAL A 697 0.26 5.31 31.92
CA VAL A 697 1.61 5.01 31.42
C VAL A 697 1.55 4.80 29.90
N PRO A 698 2.19 5.66 29.09
CA PRO A 698 2.19 5.52 27.65
C PRO A 698 2.93 4.26 27.18
N SER A 699 2.52 3.72 26.04
CA SER A 699 3.23 2.62 25.40
C SER A 699 4.69 2.97 25.09
N THR A 700 5.58 2.01 25.34
CA THR A 700 6.97 2.07 24.89
C THR A 700 7.13 2.13 23.37
N LEU A 701 6.08 1.80 22.60
CA LEU A 701 6.08 1.91 21.14
C LEU A 701 5.84 3.34 20.63
N LEU A 702 5.38 4.26 21.49
CA LEU A 702 5.23 5.68 21.15
C LEU A 702 6.48 6.51 21.41
N THR A 703 7.39 6.00 22.25
CA THR A 703 8.71 6.58 22.51
C THR A 703 9.71 6.14 21.44
N VAL A 704 9.61 6.72 20.25
CA VAL A 704 10.65 6.60 19.22
C VAL A 704 11.35 7.96 19.12
N HIS A 705 12.62 8.01 19.52
CA HIS A 705 13.53 9.14 19.33
C HIS A 705 14.33 8.97 18.04
#